data_AF-A0A8S3R4J9-F1
#
_entry.id   AF-A0A8S3R4J9-F1
#
_cell.length_a   1.000
_cell.length_b   1.000
_cell.length_c   1.000
_cell.angle_alpha   90.00
_cell.angle_beta   90.00
_cell.angle_gamma   90.00
#
_symmetry.space_group_name_H-M   'P 1'
#
loop_
_entity.id
_entity.type
_entity.pdbx_description
1 polymer ?
#
loop_
_entity_poly.entity_id
_entity_poly.type
_entity_poly.pdbx_seq_one_letter_code
_entity_poly.pdbx_strand_id
1 'polypeptide(L)'
;MKTSLNICSWNVGGLLSEHHDKSNDKNFLSELAQNDLVLLTETHVGYENHLKFDNFLYYPFCRPKSKNNRYFGGLGILIRKEIRKGVNFLNNGTSEYQWLKLKREFFNLNKDIYLCLIYYAPKSQTDLLEIIEKDITDSYGSMGDILLVGDLNARTGSEKDYIDGDSTSHVPLFDENYDVDCFTEERVSKDLITDSRGKNLLEFCIGNQLRILNGRMCGDSTGKFTCFKPNGCSVVDYALVSQSLLQQILYFNVSDFKANFSDCHCKITFKILASFQLEKNKSHMKDFPLRYKWDTESIQNFQESFTHPVIQNELKYFLNNKIILDKKNVNDATYSIHSIYEKVCKVSLKKKKKRVKTCNHKKWFDQDLKSLKKHVNDKAILMSKFPKDPIVRGSFFKLNKQFAKLRRKKKREFRENILDRLSNLESENPKDYWNLVNQLRLENNSETKNNIDGDIWYKYFSDLSSIPENEHIKSKIKEIKSKLELLEKKNFGFSEIDFKITPGELQKALRQLKSGKSPGLDTITNEMLKVSQSYMQDCLLKLFNAILLSGIYPNRRFKLTKDIAKFGVRNLKGGHTRRPEVAGAKMYGEQEVTKYIANERNTAIQRDMTFYALNLLNVPSSGNRKDFFLDIGCGNGVSSQIIESKGHMVIGVDISQSLLAHAKSNTILNDFVQLDVSTGINFRPEILKYAISVSVLQWFIKEHYLLNLFRTLQFILEKNGKAVFQFYPRVVTDLDLTLSCAEKFFDGFLVSDFPSANRGVKLFLYLTKNSKGRP
;
A
#
# COMPACT_ATOMS: atom_id res chain seq x y z
N MET A 1 2.26 18.81 31.21
CA MET A 1 3.46 19.65 31.37
C MET A 1 4.51 18.80 32.05
N LYS A 2 5.77 18.84 31.61
CA LYS A 2 6.88 18.09 32.20
C LYS A 2 7.88 19.08 32.80
N THR A 3 8.37 18.78 34.00
CA THR A 3 9.23 19.68 34.82
C THR A 3 10.71 19.25 34.86
N SER A 4 11.10 18.32 34.00
CA SER A 4 12.50 17.92 33.81
C SER A 4 12.71 17.23 32.47
N LEU A 5 13.92 17.34 31.95
CA LEU A 5 14.40 16.61 30.79
C LEU A 5 15.23 15.41 31.25
N ASN A 6 14.78 14.19 30.93
CA ASN A 6 15.48 12.96 31.28
C ASN A 6 16.41 12.54 30.14
N ILE A 7 17.71 12.47 30.40
CA ILE A 7 18.73 12.08 29.42
C ILE A 7 19.44 10.81 29.90
N CYS A 8 19.72 9.88 29.00
CA CYS A 8 20.60 8.76 29.31
C CYS A 8 21.68 8.55 28.26
N SER A 9 22.82 8.05 28.70
CA SER A 9 23.91 7.59 27.84
C SER A 9 24.23 6.13 28.13
N TRP A 10 24.48 5.35 27.07
CA TRP A 10 24.77 3.93 27.20
C TRP A 10 25.65 3.42 26.06
N ASN A 11 26.84 2.93 26.39
CA ASN A 11 27.58 2.05 25.50
C ASN A 11 26.85 0.69 25.42
N VAL A 12 26.28 0.41 24.25
CA VAL A 12 25.44 -0.78 24.06
C VAL A 12 26.22 -1.98 23.55
N GLY A 13 27.49 -1.86 23.15
CA GLY A 13 28.27 -2.99 22.62
C GLY A 13 27.56 -3.71 21.46
N GLY A 14 26.98 -2.93 20.55
CA GLY A 14 26.23 -3.37 19.37
C GLY A 14 24.70 -3.42 19.58
N LEU A 15 23.95 -2.74 18.71
CA LEU A 15 22.48 -2.81 18.64
C LEU A 15 21.99 -4.07 17.92
N LEU A 16 22.75 -4.50 16.92
CA LEU A 16 22.49 -5.69 16.14
C LEU A 16 23.62 -6.68 16.34
N SER A 17 23.24 -7.93 16.54
CA SER A 17 24.12 -9.08 16.40
C SER A 17 23.41 -10.14 15.57
N GLU A 18 24.15 -11.13 15.07
CA GLU A 18 23.59 -12.28 14.34
C GLU A 18 22.47 -13.03 15.10
N HIS A 19 22.32 -12.76 16.40
CA HIS A 19 21.43 -13.47 17.30
C HIS A 19 20.49 -12.60 18.12
N HIS A 20 20.66 -11.28 18.12
CA HIS A 20 19.85 -10.36 18.95
C HIS A 20 19.77 -8.99 18.28
N ASP A 21 18.54 -8.52 18.15
CA ASP A 21 18.23 -7.16 17.70
C ASP A 21 17.61 -6.43 18.89
N LYS A 22 18.38 -5.52 19.47
CA LYS A 22 17.95 -4.75 20.64
C LYS A 22 16.81 -3.78 20.31
N SER A 23 16.71 -3.32 19.07
CA SER A 23 15.64 -2.41 18.63
C SER A 23 14.25 -3.07 18.69
N ASN A 24 14.20 -4.41 18.69
CA ASN A 24 12.97 -5.19 18.82
C ASN A 24 12.81 -5.86 20.20
N ASP A 25 13.75 -5.68 21.13
CA ASP A 25 13.67 -6.25 22.48
C ASP A 25 12.81 -5.37 23.40
N LYS A 26 11.65 -5.88 23.82
CA LYS A 26 10.70 -5.14 24.68
C LYS A 26 11.32 -4.64 25.97
N ASN A 27 12.23 -5.41 26.58
CA ASN A 27 12.83 -4.99 27.84
C ASN A 27 13.84 -3.87 27.58
N PHE A 28 14.63 -3.96 26.50
CA PHE A 28 15.50 -2.86 26.10
C PHE A 28 14.72 -1.59 25.78
N LEU A 29 13.64 -1.70 24.99
CA LEU A 29 12.76 -0.58 24.66
C LEU A 29 12.12 0.03 25.91
N SER A 30 11.75 -0.79 26.89
CA SER A 30 11.20 -0.29 28.16
C SER A 30 12.22 0.49 29.00
N GLU A 31 13.50 0.13 28.93
CA GLU A 31 14.60 0.87 29.57
C GLU A 31 14.83 2.23 28.90
N LEU A 32 14.74 2.28 27.56
CA LEU A 32 14.88 3.52 26.79
C LEU A 32 13.69 4.45 27.00
N ALA A 33 12.47 3.90 27.05
CA ALA A 33 11.22 4.65 27.18
C ALA A 33 11.08 5.47 28.48
N GLN A 34 11.95 5.25 29.46
CA GLN A 34 12.03 6.05 30.70
C GLN A 34 12.67 7.43 30.47
N ASN A 35 13.33 7.63 29.32
CA ASN A 35 14.12 8.82 28.99
C ASN A 35 13.47 9.60 27.84
N ASP A 36 13.84 10.87 27.67
CA ASP A 36 13.40 11.71 26.55
C ASP A 36 14.46 11.80 25.45
N LEU A 37 15.72 11.83 25.85
CA LEU A 37 16.89 11.80 24.97
C LEU A 37 17.78 10.62 25.37
N VAL A 38 18.06 9.73 24.42
CA VAL A 38 18.92 8.55 24.63
C VAL A 38 20.12 8.67 23.71
N LEU A 39 21.30 8.50 24.28
CA LEU A 39 22.58 8.66 23.62
C LEU A 39 23.31 7.32 23.67
N LEU A 40 23.55 6.71 22.51
CA LEU A 40 24.13 5.38 22.41
C LEU A 40 25.51 5.45 21.78
N THR A 41 26.49 4.81 22.41
CA THR A 41 27.82 4.58 21.84
C THR A 41 27.99 3.11 21.50
N GLU A 42 28.94 2.82 20.60
CA GLU A 42 29.18 1.47 20.09
C GLU A 42 27.93 0.80 19.52
N THR A 43 27.22 1.50 18.64
CA THR A 43 26.00 0.95 18.03
C THR A 43 26.28 -0.21 17.08
N HIS A 44 27.46 -0.26 16.46
CA HIS A 44 27.92 -1.29 15.52
C HIS A 44 26.92 -1.56 14.39
N VAL A 45 26.32 -0.51 13.83
CA VAL A 45 25.39 -0.59 12.69
C VAL A 45 25.81 0.35 11.57
N GLY A 46 25.42 0.03 10.34
CA GLY A 46 25.57 0.86 9.14
C GLY A 46 24.28 1.60 8.77
N TYR A 47 24.38 2.55 7.85
CA TYR A 47 23.24 3.36 7.38
C TYR A 47 22.17 2.53 6.67
N GLU A 48 22.52 1.35 6.13
CA GLU A 48 21.56 0.41 5.54
C GLU A 48 20.73 -0.34 6.59
N ASN A 49 21.15 -0.33 7.85
CA ASN A 49 20.40 -0.94 8.93
C ASN A 49 19.28 0.01 9.38
N HIS A 50 18.12 -0.11 8.77
CA HIS A 50 16.93 0.71 9.09
C HIS A 50 16.28 0.30 10.42
N LEU A 51 16.94 0.63 11.54
CA LEU A 51 16.43 0.40 12.89
C LEU A 51 15.24 1.31 13.21
N LYS A 52 14.29 0.77 13.98
CA LYS A 52 13.10 1.50 14.42
C LYS A 52 12.90 1.37 15.91
N PHE A 53 12.58 2.50 16.53
CA PHE A 53 12.29 2.58 17.95
C PHE A 53 10.93 3.25 18.12
N ASP A 54 10.00 2.55 18.77
CA ASP A 54 8.67 3.09 19.03
C ASP A 54 8.79 4.36 19.90
N ASN A 55 8.05 5.41 19.55
CA ASN A 55 8.04 6.73 20.21
C ASN A 55 9.32 7.58 20.08
N PHE A 56 10.38 7.06 19.46
CA PHE A 56 11.61 7.79 19.21
C PHE A 56 11.85 8.03 17.72
N LEU A 57 12.62 9.07 17.41
CA LEU A 57 13.31 9.27 16.15
C LEU A 57 14.77 8.87 16.37
N TYR A 58 15.28 7.96 15.56
CA TYR A 58 16.65 7.44 15.68
C TYR A 58 17.54 8.05 14.61
N TYR A 59 18.67 8.59 15.04
CA TYR A 59 19.68 9.23 14.19
C TYR A 59 21.01 8.47 14.36
N PRO A 60 21.41 7.66 13.37
CA PRO A 60 22.65 6.90 13.41
C PRO A 60 23.84 7.71 12.86
N PHE A 61 25.01 7.54 13.49
CA PHE A 61 26.30 8.07 13.01
C PHE A 61 27.28 6.90 12.89
N CYS A 62 27.28 6.27 11.71
CA CYS A 62 27.88 4.97 11.48
C CYS A 62 29.36 5.08 11.08
N ARG A 63 30.16 4.08 11.47
CA ARG A 63 31.50 3.86 10.92
C ARG A 63 31.42 2.95 9.68
N PRO A 64 32.36 3.10 8.73
CA PRO A 64 32.50 2.13 7.64
C PRO A 64 32.83 0.74 8.18
N LYS A 65 32.53 -0.29 7.38
CA LYS A 65 32.84 -1.67 7.76
C LYS A 65 34.35 -1.88 7.86
N SER A 66 34.75 -2.68 8.84
CA SER A 66 36.10 -3.24 8.92
C SER A 66 36.41 -4.18 7.74
N LYS A 67 37.70 -4.53 7.58
CA LYS A 67 38.18 -5.51 6.59
C LYS A 67 37.44 -6.87 6.65
N ASN A 68 36.91 -7.23 7.83
CA ASN A 68 36.14 -8.45 8.05
C ASN A 68 34.63 -8.30 7.79
N ASN A 69 34.21 -7.25 7.09
CA ASN A 69 32.82 -6.94 6.74
C ASN A 69 31.91 -6.78 7.99
N ARG A 70 32.48 -6.29 9.11
CA ARG A 70 31.76 -6.02 10.37
C ARG A 70 31.79 -4.53 10.72
N TYR A 71 30.68 -4.03 11.22
CA TYR A 71 30.59 -2.72 11.84
C TYR A 71 31.23 -2.71 13.23
N PHE A 72 31.85 -1.58 13.60
CA PHE A 72 32.47 -1.34 14.90
C PHE A 72 32.27 0.12 15.28
N GLY A 73 32.21 0.44 16.58
CA GLY A 73 31.97 1.81 17.06
C GLY A 73 30.63 2.40 16.58
N GLY A 74 30.63 3.71 16.35
CA GLY A 74 29.47 4.47 15.85
C GLY A 74 28.51 4.92 16.95
N LEU A 75 27.79 6.02 16.69
CA LEU A 75 26.86 6.64 17.63
C LEU A 75 25.41 6.44 17.20
N GLY A 76 24.50 6.56 18.16
CA GLY A 76 23.07 6.53 17.91
C GLY A 76 22.33 7.44 18.86
N ILE A 77 21.59 8.41 18.32
CA ILE A 77 20.83 9.37 19.13
C ILE A 77 19.34 9.08 18.93
N LEU A 78 18.63 8.80 20.02
CA LEU A 78 17.17 8.65 20.00
C LEU A 78 16.54 9.84 20.69
N ILE A 79 15.73 10.57 19.93
CA ILE A 79 14.99 11.73 20.41
C ILE A 79 13.52 11.36 20.48
N ARG A 80 12.90 11.51 21.65
CA ARG A 80 11.47 11.26 21.76
C ARG A 80 10.70 12.19 20.82
N LYS A 81 9.75 11.66 20.05
CA LYS A 81 9.06 12.38 18.97
C LYS A 81 8.48 13.72 19.43
N GLU A 82 7.93 13.75 20.63
CA GLU A 82 7.28 14.93 21.22
C GLU A 82 8.24 16.08 21.55
N ILE A 83 9.55 15.83 21.69
CA ILE A 83 10.55 16.86 22.00
C ILE A 83 11.45 17.22 20.83
N ARG A 84 11.25 16.61 19.65
CA ARG A 84 12.14 16.80 18.49
C ARG A 84 12.33 18.26 18.09
N LYS A 85 11.30 19.10 18.23
CA LYS A 85 11.38 20.54 17.89
C LYS A 85 12.36 21.33 18.77
N GLY A 86 12.57 20.86 20.00
CA GLY A 86 13.51 21.45 20.96
C GLY A 86 14.97 21.06 20.76
N VAL A 87 15.26 20.07 19.91
CA VAL A 87 16.61 19.52 19.71
C VAL A 87 17.06 19.77 18.27
N ASN A 88 18.20 20.45 18.09
CA ASN A 88 18.84 20.69 16.80
C ASN A 88 20.18 19.95 16.73
N PHE A 89 20.50 19.34 15.58
CA PHE A 89 21.82 18.80 15.31
C PHE A 89 22.73 19.91 14.78
N LEU A 90 24.00 19.89 15.16
CA LEU A 90 25.02 20.82 14.66
C LEU A 90 25.94 20.11 13.64
N ASN A 91 26.48 20.87 12.70
CA ASN A 91 27.09 20.34 11.46
C ASN A 91 28.45 19.65 11.64
N ASN A 92 29.07 19.74 12.82
CA ASN A 92 30.43 19.22 13.09
C ASN A 92 30.45 17.75 13.57
N GLY A 93 29.41 16.96 13.30
CA GLY A 93 29.29 15.61 13.85
C GLY A 93 29.98 14.51 13.05
N THR A 94 30.53 13.54 13.75
CA THR A 94 31.19 12.34 13.21
C THR A 94 30.65 11.07 13.86
N SER A 95 31.23 9.91 13.51
CA SER A 95 30.96 8.62 14.18
C SER A 95 31.66 8.45 15.54
N GLU A 96 32.41 9.47 16.00
CA GLU A 96 33.10 9.51 17.29
C GLU A 96 32.51 10.58 18.22
N TYR A 97 32.00 11.68 17.68
CA TYR A 97 31.30 12.69 18.47
C TYR A 97 30.15 13.34 17.70
N GLN A 98 29.09 13.78 18.37
CA GLN A 98 28.02 14.55 17.74
C GLN A 98 27.45 15.59 18.69
N TRP A 99 27.46 16.85 18.25
CA TRP A 99 26.87 17.98 18.94
C TRP A 99 25.37 18.15 18.67
N LEU A 100 24.63 18.48 19.72
CA LEU A 100 23.22 18.82 19.74
C LEU A 100 23.04 20.15 20.46
N LYS A 101 22.11 20.97 19.98
CA LYS A 101 21.62 22.15 20.70
C LYS A 101 20.23 21.86 21.29
N LEU A 102 20.11 21.95 22.60
CA LEU A 102 18.84 21.94 23.33
C LEU A 102 18.39 23.39 23.51
N LYS A 103 17.24 23.74 22.91
CA LYS A 103 16.75 25.13 22.86
C LYS A 103 16.19 25.59 24.20
N ARG A 104 16.68 26.72 24.70
CA ARG A 104 16.20 27.37 25.92
C ARG A 104 14.71 27.67 25.86
N GLU A 105 14.23 28.16 24.72
CA GLU A 105 12.83 28.56 24.55
C GLU A 105 11.87 27.38 24.59
N PHE A 106 12.30 26.22 24.09
CA PHE A 106 11.46 25.02 24.06
C PHE A 106 11.41 24.34 25.43
N PHE A 107 12.56 24.22 26.10
CA PHE A 107 12.71 23.52 27.37
C PHE A 107 12.58 24.43 28.60
N ASN A 108 12.40 25.75 28.41
CA ASN A 108 12.42 26.77 29.46
C ASN A 108 13.67 26.67 30.36
N LEU A 109 14.84 26.70 29.71
CA LEU A 109 16.16 26.66 30.34
C LEU A 109 16.71 28.08 30.50
N ASN A 110 17.69 28.27 31.39
CA ASN A 110 18.36 29.56 31.58
C ASN A 110 19.16 29.98 30.33
N LYS A 111 19.93 29.04 29.76
CA LYS A 111 20.70 29.19 28.53
C LYS A 111 20.40 28.03 27.58
N ASP A 112 20.76 28.17 26.32
CA ASP A 112 20.80 27.01 25.42
C ASP A 112 21.85 26.01 25.96
N ILE A 113 21.60 24.72 25.83
CA ILE A 113 22.58 23.69 26.21
C ILE A 113 23.14 23.05 24.95
N TYR A 114 24.46 23.09 24.82
CA TYR A 114 25.23 22.41 23.79
C TYR A 114 25.69 21.06 24.33
N LEU A 115 25.04 20.00 23.88
CA LEU A 115 25.27 18.63 24.31
C LEU A 115 26.14 17.89 23.27
N CYS A 116 27.31 17.38 23.66
CA CYS A 116 28.14 16.52 22.84
C CYS A 116 28.06 15.07 23.30
N LEU A 117 27.61 14.16 22.43
CA LEU A 117 27.76 12.72 22.63
C LEU A 117 29.15 12.29 22.15
N ILE A 118 29.93 11.60 22.98
CA ILE A 118 31.32 11.25 22.70
C ILE A 118 31.54 9.73 22.82
N TYR A 119 32.28 9.17 21.87
CA TYR A 119 32.88 7.84 21.95
C TYR A 119 34.38 7.96 21.64
N TYR A 120 35.18 8.09 22.69
CA TYR A 120 36.64 8.24 22.56
C TYR A 120 37.28 6.85 22.51
N ALA A 121 37.60 6.38 21.30
CA ALA A 121 38.09 5.03 21.10
C ALA A 121 39.46 4.78 21.79
N PRO A 122 39.72 3.58 22.34
CA PRO A 122 41.00 3.24 22.98
C PRO A 122 42.23 3.37 22.07
N LYS A 123 42.03 3.26 20.75
CA LYS A 123 43.07 3.39 19.72
C LYS A 123 42.79 4.54 18.75
N SER A 124 42.14 5.60 19.23
CA SER A 124 41.95 6.82 18.43
C SER A 124 43.30 7.38 17.97
N GLN A 125 43.42 7.70 16.69
CA GLN A 125 44.58 8.42 16.14
C GLN A 125 44.42 9.94 16.29
N THR A 126 43.17 10.39 16.41
CA THR A 126 42.77 11.78 16.60
C THR A 126 42.65 12.09 18.09
N ASP A 127 43.23 13.21 18.51
CA ASP A 127 42.97 13.75 19.85
C ASP A 127 41.59 14.41 19.85
N LEU A 128 40.61 13.66 20.35
CA LEU A 128 39.22 14.08 20.34
C LEU A 128 38.95 15.20 21.34
N LEU A 129 39.72 15.27 22.43
CA LEU A 129 39.54 16.31 23.45
C LEU A 129 39.97 17.67 22.90
N GLU A 130 41.08 17.74 22.16
CA GLU A 130 41.55 18.98 21.52
C GLU A 130 40.52 19.52 20.51
N ILE A 131 39.90 18.65 19.70
CA ILE A 131 38.86 19.04 18.75
C ILE A 131 37.64 19.61 19.48
N ILE A 132 37.20 18.95 20.56
CA ILE A 132 36.05 19.38 21.36
C ILE A 132 36.37 20.69 22.11
N GLU A 133 37.59 20.85 22.62
CA GLU A 133 38.07 22.07 23.27
C GLU A 133 38.00 23.26 22.32
N LYS A 134 38.45 23.06 21.08
CA LYS A 134 38.34 24.06 20.03
C LYS A 134 36.89 24.42 19.72
N ASP A 135 36.00 23.44 19.58
CA ASP A 135 34.56 23.67 19.37
C ASP A 135 33.93 24.49 20.52
N ILE A 136 34.33 24.22 21.77
CA ILE A 136 33.88 24.96 22.95
C ILE A 136 34.40 26.40 22.91
N THR A 137 35.70 26.59 22.69
CA THR A 137 36.37 27.89 22.73
C THR A 137 35.94 28.80 21.59
N ASP A 138 35.93 28.28 20.35
CA ASP A 138 35.65 29.07 19.14
C ASP A 138 34.16 29.42 18.99
N SER A 139 33.26 28.65 19.63
CA SER A 139 31.82 28.79 19.38
C SER A 139 30.97 28.51 20.62
N TYR A 140 30.88 27.27 21.08
CA TYR A 140 29.73 26.85 21.88
C TYR A 140 29.75 27.35 23.32
N GLY A 141 30.93 27.53 23.93
CA GLY A 141 31.08 28.00 25.31
C GLY A 141 30.54 29.42 25.51
N SER A 142 30.71 30.30 24.51
CA SER A 142 30.16 31.66 24.55
C SER A 142 28.64 31.70 24.30
N MET A 143 28.08 30.69 23.61
CA MET A 143 26.69 30.68 23.17
C MET A 143 25.73 30.04 24.18
N GLY A 144 26.21 29.26 25.15
CA GLY A 144 25.38 28.54 26.10
C GLY A 144 26.15 27.60 27.02
N ASP A 145 25.41 26.79 27.77
CA ASP A 145 25.99 25.83 28.71
C ASP A 145 26.47 24.56 27.99
N ILE A 146 27.58 23.98 28.45
CA ILE A 146 28.19 22.79 27.85
C ILE A 146 27.79 21.53 28.62
N LEU A 147 27.44 20.47 27.89
CA LEU A 147 27.17 19.13 28.43
C LEU A 147 27.87 18.08 27.56
N LEU A 148 28.90 17.43 28.07
CA LEU A 148 29.60 16.34 27.38
C LEU A 148 29.21 15.02 28.01
N VAL A 149 28.94 13.99 27.19
CA VAL A 149 28.49 12.71 27.72
C VAL A 149 28.88 11.55 26.81
N GLY A 150 29.29 10.43 27.40
CA GLY A 150 29.57 9.21 26.64
C GLY A 150 30.69 8.38 27.24
N ASP A 151 31.26 7.51 26.40
CA ASP A 151 32.37 6.62 26.77
C ASP A 151 33.69 7.26 26.35
N LEU A 152 34.43 7.76 27.34
CA LEU A 152 35.68 8.49 27.13
C LEU A 152 36.91 7.58 27.20
N ASN A 153 36.75 6.30 27.60
CA ASN A 153 37.86 5.37 27.83
C ASN A 153 39.04 6.01 28.59
N ALA A 154 38.74 6.81 29.60
CA ALA A 154 39.68 7.52 30.46
C ALA A 154 39.32 7.22 31.92
N ARG A 155 40.30 7.04 32.81
CA ARG A 155 40.03 6.75 34.23
C ARG A 155 40.59 7.89 35.06
N THR A 156 39.72 8.62 35.75
CA THR A 156 40.08 9.84 36.48
C THR A 156 40.34 9.64 37.97
N GLY A 157 40.28 8.41 38.49
CA GLY A 157 40.42 8.17 39.93
C GLY A 157 39.41 8.96 40.76
N SER A 158 39.87 9.54 41.87
CA SER A 158 39.15 10.55 42.68
C SER A 158 39.80 11.94 42.60
N GLU A 159 40.65 12.19 41.60
CA GLU A 159 41.34 13.47 41.41
C GLU A 159 40.36 14.61 41.07
N LYS A 160 40.72 15.84 41.46
CA LYS A 160 39.89 17.04 41.31
C LYS A 160 39.82 17.45 39.83
N ASP A 161 38.62 17.81 39.39
CA ASP A 161 38.26 18.33 38.07
C ASP A 161 38.05 19.85 38.10
N TYR A 162 38.61 20.51 39.11
CA TYR A 162 38.52 21.95 39.39
C TYR A 162 39.78 22.40 40.15
N ILE A 163 40.02 23.71 40.22
CA ILE A 163 41.17 24.28 40.93
C ILE A 163 40.83 24.41 42.42
N ASP A 164 41.65 23.79 43.27
CA ASP A 164 41.44 23.84 44.72
C ASP A 164 41.85 25.21 45.29
N GLY A 165 40.96 25.85 46.06
CA GLY A 165 41.22 27.16 46.64
C GLY A 165 41.34 28.29 45.61
N ASP A 166 40.67 28.16 44.46
CA ASP A 166 40.68 29.16 43.39
C ASP A 166 40.26 30.55 43.92
N SER A 167 41.11 31.55 43.73
CA SER A 167 40.89 32.90 44.27
C SER A 167 41.65 33.96 43.51
N THR A 168 40.98 35.06 43.18
CA THR A 168 41.59 36.27 42.63
C THR A 168 42.17 37.19 43.70
N SER A 169 42.06 36.85 45.00
CA SER A 169 42.43 37.72 46.13
C SER A 169 43.90 38.19 46.12
N HIS A 170 44.78 37.47 45.43
CA HIS A 170 46.22 37.72 45.41
C HIS A 170 46.78 38.04 44.02
N VAL A 171 45.92 38.12 42.99
CA VAL A 171 46.32 38.42 41.61
C VAL A 171 45.40 39.54 41.09
N PRO A 172 45.93 40.70 40.67
CA PRO A 172 45.14 41.78 40.11
C PRO A 172 44.72 41.42 38.68
N LEU A 173 43.79 40.48 38.56
CA LEU A 173 43.07 40.22 37.33
C LEU A 173 41.95 41.26 37.23
N PHE A 174 41.78 41.88 36.06
CA PHE A 174 40.61 42.71 35.81
C PHE A 174 39.37 41.79 35.92
N ASP A 175 38.54 42.02 36.94
CA ASP A 175 37.46 41.15 37.47
C ASP A 175 36.42 40.61 36.46
N GLU A 176 36.52 40.92 35.17
CA GLU A 176 35.53 40.55 34.15
C GLU A 176 35.90 39.30 33.32
N ASN A 177 37.13 38.78 33.41
CA ASN A 177 37.63 37.74 32.49
C ASN A 177 37.98 36.37 33.13
N TYR A 178 37.84 36.21 34.44
CA TYR A 178 38.14 34.94 35.13
C TYR A 178 37.03 34.58 36.11
N ASP A 179 36.20 33.61 35.73
CA ASP A 179 35.18 33.04 36.60
C ASP A 179 35.84 32.09 37.61
N VAL A 180 35.88 32.50 38.87
CA VAL A 180 36.43 31.69 39.97
C VAL A 180 35.57 30.45 40.18
N ASP A 181 36.22 29.30 40.34
CA ASP A 181 35.55 28.06 40.68
C ASP A 181 34.79 28.19 42.03
N CYS A 182 33.45 28.28 41.97
CA CYS A 182 32.64 28.24 43.19
C CYS A 182 32.81 26.89 43.91
N PHE A 183 32.72 26.88 45.25
CA PHE A 183 32.78 25.65 46.05
C PHE A 183 31.81 24.59 45.51
N THR A 184 32.38 23.48 45.05
CA THR A 184 31.64 22.33 44.51
C THR A 184 31.93 21.12 45.37
N GLU A 185 30.91 20.33 45.72
CA GLU A 185 31.10 19.10 46.48
C GLU A 185 32.13 18.17 45.80
N GLU A 186 33.02 17.61 46.61
CA GLU A 186 34.01 16.65 46.14
C GLU A 186 33.34 15.40 45.59
N ARG A 187 33.83 14.91 44.45
CA ARG A 187 33.33 13.67 43.85
C ARG A 187 33.97 12.47 44.53
N VAL A 188 33.20 11.40 44.70
CA VAL A 188 33.71 10.10 45.14
C VAL A 188 33.76 9.14 43.97
N SER A 189 34.80 8.30 43.88
CA SER A 189 34.88 7.24 42.87
C SER A 189 35.28 5.91 43.50
N LYS A 190 34.60 4.81 43.13
CA LYS A 190 35.06 3.44 43.45
C LYS A 190 36.25 3.02 42.59
N ASP A 191 36.43 3.66 41.44
CA ASP A 191 37.62 3.54 40.63
C ASP A 191 38.66 4.55 41.11
N LEU A 192 39.67 4.07 41.83
CA LEU A 192 40.74 4.91 42.40
C LEU A 192 41.95 5.04 41.45
N ILE A 193 41.88 4.43 40.25
CA ILE A 193 42.99 4.47 39.30
C ILE A 193 42.81 5.69 38.40
N THR A 194 43.88 6.48 38.29
CA THR A 194 44.02 7.52 37.28
C THR A 194 44.98 7.05 36.20
N ASP A 195 44.54 7.03 34.94
CA ASP A 195 45.42 6.76 33.78
C ASP A 195 45.79 8.06 33.05
N SER A 196 46.68 7.96 32.05
CA SER A 196 47.15 9.15 31.31
C SER A 196 46.01 9.89 30.61
N ARG A 197 45.04 9.16 30.04
CA ARG A 197 43.85 9.77 29.44
C ARG A 197 42.96 10.44 30.47
N GLY A 198 42.87 9.86 31.66
CA GLY A 198 42.18 10.45 32.80
C GLY A 198 42.79 11.77 33.23
N LYS A 199 44.12 11.88 33.28
CA LYS A 199 44.81 13.13 33.57
C LYS A 199 44.49 14.20 32.52
N ASN A 200 44.61 13.86 31.24
CA ASN A 200 44.25 14.79 30.16
C ASN A 200 42.78 15.21 30.24
N LEU A 201 41.88 14.30 30.61
CA LEU A 201 40.47 14.62 30.79
C LEU A 201 40.23 15.58 31.97
N LEU A 202 40.97 15.43 33.08
CA LEU A 202 40.90 16.32 34.23
C LEU A 202 41.44 17.72 33.88
N GLU A 203 42.57 17.79 33.18
CA GLU A 203 43.13 19.05 32.66
C GLU A 203 42.15 19.74 31.71
N PHE A 204 41.54 18.99 30.78
CA PHE A 204 40.48 19.48 29.90
C PHE A 204 39.27 20.02 30.69
N CYS A 205 38.83 19.30 31.74
CA CYS A 205 37.74 19.77 32.60
C CYS A 205 38.10 21.07 33.32
N ILE A 206 39.30 21.16 33.89
CA ILE A 206 39.79 22.36 34.59
C ILE A 206 39.85 23.55 33.62
N GLY A 207 40.50 23.38 32.46
CA GLY A 207 40.65 24.45 31.46
C GLY A 207 39.34 24.99 30.88
N ASN A 208 38.29 24.16 30.87
CA ASN A 208 36.98 24.51 30.31
C ASN A 208 35.88 24.70 31.37
N GLN A 209 36.25 24.76 32.67
CA GLN A 209 35.32 24.87 33.81
C GLN A 209 34.17 23.86 33.80
N LEU A 210 34.50 22.61 33.43
CA LEU A 210 33.57 21.49 33.40
C LEU A 210 33.67 20.67 34.69
N ARG A 211 32.55 20.11 35.09
CA ARG A 211 32.37 19.31 36.30
C ARG A 211 31.82 17.94 35.95
N ILE A 212 32.53 16.90 36.40
CA ILE A 212 32.10 15.50 36.36
C ILE A 212 30.90 15.29 37.28
N LEU A 213 29.80 14.74 36.75
CA LEU A 213 28.62 14.40 37.56
C LEU A 213 28.76 13.08 38.32
N ASN A 214 29.52 12.13 37.75
CA ASN A 214 29.77 10.82 38.36
C ASN A 214 30.38 10.98 39.74
N GLY A 215 29.79 10.33 40.76
CA GLY A 215 30.31 10.44 42.12
C GLY A 215 29.99 11.72 42.88
N ARG A 216 29.36 12.72 42.24
CA ARG A 216 29.09 14.04 42.83
C ARG A 216 27.62 14.25 43.17
N MET A 217 26.72 13.78 42.30
CA MET A 217 25.29 14.09 42.43
C MET A 217 24.49 13.03 43.20
N CYS A 218 23.34 13.45 43.74
CA CYS A 218 22.36 12.54 44.32
C CYS A 218 21.95 11.45 43.31
N GLY A 219 22.05 10.19 43.75
CA GLY A 219 21.83 8.99 42.93
C GLY A 219 23.10 8.19 42.63
N ASP A 220 24.28 8.83 42.71
CA ASP A 220 25.58 8.18 42.56
C ASP A 220 26.65 8.72 43.55
N SER A 221 26.25 9.14 44.74
CA SER A 221 27.17 9.65 45.79
C SER A 221 28.27 8.68 46.22
N THR A 222 28.18 7.40 45.83
CA THR A 222 29.23 6.40 46.08
C THR A 222 30.20 6.19 44.92
N GLY A 223 30.00 6.86 43.77
CA GLY A 223 30.86 6.75 42.60
C GLY A 223 30.93 5.36 41.98
N LYS A 224 29.80 4.81 41.52
CA LYS A 224 29.74 3.42 41.01
C LYS A 224 30.59 3.24 39.75
N PHE A 225 31.14 2.03 39.57
CA PHE A 225 31.76 1.62 38.31
C PHE A 225 30.76 1.68 37.16
N THR A 226 31.23 2.10 35.98
CA THR A 226 30.41 2.16 34.76
C THR A 226 30.74 1.03 33.79
N CYS A 227 31.87 0.35 33.94
CA CYS A 227 32.32 -0.72 33.05
C CYS A 227 32.87 -1.94 33.82
N PHE A 228 32.52 -3.15 33.38
CA PHE A 228 32.84 -4.44 34.00
C PHE A 228 33.44 -5.42 32.99
N LYS A 229 34.77 -5.42 32.88
CA LYS A 229 35.52 -6.34 32.00
C LYS A 229 35.95 -7.59 32.79
N PRO A 230 36.35 -8.71 32.13
CA PRO A 230 36.85 -9.89 32.83
C PRO A 230 37.97 -9.60 33.84
N ASN A 231 38.88 -8.69 33.46
CA ASN A 231 40.11 -8.39 34.21
C ASN A 231 39.98 -7.19 35.16
N GLY A 232 38.81 -6.58 35.28
CA GLY A 232 38.64 -5.44 36.21
C GLY A 232 37.32 -4.72 36.05
N CYS A 233 37.23 -3.57 36.70
CA CYS A 233 36.13 -2.62 36.58
C CYS A 233 36.70 -1.20 36.52
N SER A 234 35.97 -0.31 35.86
CA SER A 234 36.40 1.07 35.66
C SER A 234 35.23 2.03 35.60
N VAL A 235 35.53 3.30 35.86
CA VAL A 235 34.65 4.43 35.50
C VAL A 235 35.25 5.01 34.22
N VAL A 236 34.51 4.90 33.12
CA VAL A 236 34.91 5.39 31.78
C VAL A 236 33.78 6.08 31.03
N ASP A 237 32.54 5.91 31.52
CA ASP A 237 31.35 6.56 30.98
C ASP A 237 31.00 7.77 31.85
N TYR A 238 31.14 8.97 31.29
CA TYR A 238 31.01 10.22 32.04
C TYR A 238 29.86 11.09 31.54
N ALA A 239 29.35 11.93 32.44
CA ALA A 239 28.65 13.16 32.08
C ALA A 239 29.38 14.35 32.72
N LEU A 240 29.75 15.33 31.90
CA LEU A 240 30.50 16.54 32.26
C LEU A 240 29.61 17.74 31.94
N VAL A 241 29.51 18.70 32.86
CA VAL A 241 28.69 19.90 32.68
C VAL A 241 29.46 21.16 33.00
N SER A 242 29.16 22.28 32.34
CA SER A 242 29.68 23.57 32.80
C SER A 242 29.23 23.85 34.24
N GLN A 243 30.07 24.59 34.98
CA GLN A 243 29.79 24.97 36.37
C GLN A 243 28.40 25.62 36.53
N SER A 244 27.97 26.45 35.57
CA SER A 244 26.63 27.07 35.52
C SER A 244 25.47 26.07 35.38
N LEU A 245 25.68 24.98 34.64
CA LEU A 245 24.66 23.96 34.41
C LEU A 245 24.54 22.99 35.57
N LEU A 246 25.61 22.82 36.36
CA LEU A 246 25.64 21.91 37.51
C LEU A 246 24.48 22.13 38.47
N GLN A 247 24.15 23.39 38.77
CA GLN A 247 23.03 23.76 39.67
C GLN A 247 21.64 23.40 39.11
N GLN A 248 21.51 23.18 37.81
CA GLN A 248 20.27 22.79 37.15
C GLN A 248 20.14 21.25 37.03
N ILE A 249 21.17 20.49 37.39
CA ILE A 249 21.11 19.02 37.40
C ILE A 249 20.39 18.56 38.68
N LEU A 250 19.26 17.88 38.51
CA LEU A 250 18.42 17.43 39.62
C LEU A 250 18.82 16.05 40.16
N TYR A 251 19.40 15.22 39.31
CA TYR A 251 19.68 13.80 39.62
C TYR A 251 20.67 13.21 38.62
N PHE A 252 21.57 12.34 39.08
CA PHE A 252 22.42 11.51 38.23
C PHE A 252 22.58 10.12 38.85
N ASN A 253 22.51 9.07 38.03
CA ASN A 253 22.65 7.70 38.50
C ASN A 253 23.33 6.80 37.47
N VAL A 254 24.26 5.99 37.96
CA VAL A 254 24.77 4.81 37.26
C VAL A 254 23.89 3.61 37.60
N SER A 255 23.22 3.06 36.58
CA SER A 255 22.36 1.89 36.72
C SER A 255 23.18 0.62 36.97
N ASP A 256 22.57 -0.40 37.57
CA ASP A 256 23.18 -1.73 37.67
C ASP A 256 23.46 -2.29 36.26
N PHE A 257 24.55 -3.06 36.14
CA PHE A 257 24.96 -3.70 34.90
C PHE A 257 23.93 -4.74 34.45
N LYS A 258 23.52 -4.62 33.19
CA LYS A 258 22.55 -5.52 32.54
C LYS A 258 23.20 -6.17 31.32
N ALA A 259 23.70 -7.40 31.51
CA ALA A 259 24.38 -8.20 30.48
C ALA A 259 23.53 -8.51 29.23
N ASN A 260 22.22 -8.28 29.29
CA ASN A 260 21.33 -8.37 28.12
C ASN A 260 21.49 -7.23 27.11
N PHE A 261 21.96 -6.06 27.55
CA PHE A 261 21.81 -4.81 26.83
C PHE A 261 23.14 -4.12 26.52
N SER A 262 24.17 -4.44 27.29
CA SER A 262 25.55 -4.07 27.02
C SER A 262 26.47 -5.26 27.32
N ASP A 263 27.62 -5.28 26.70
CA ASP A 263 28.65 -6.30 26.86
C ASP A 263 29.40 -6.15 28.20
N CYS A 264 29.65 -4.91 28.62
CA CYS A 264 30.31 -4.59 29.88
C CYS A 264 29.94 -3.23 30.50
N HIS A 265 29.15 -2.38 29.84
CA HIS A 265 28.87 -1.02 30.31
C HIS A 265 27.49 -0.86 30.98
N CYS A 266 27.44 0.04 31.94
CA CYS A 266 26.24 0.49 32.62
C CYS A 266 25.61 1.69 31.91
N LYS A 267 24.29 1.82 32.07
CA LYS A 267 23.55 2.99 31.63
C LYS A 267 23.75 4.11 32.66
N ILE A 268 24.21 5.28 32.22
CA ILE A 268 24.19 6.50 33.03
C ILE A 268 22.93 7.32 32.68
N THR A 269 22.29 7.92 33.67
CA THR A 269 21.04 8.67 33.49
C THR A 269 21.05 9.89 34.37
N PHE A 270 20.64 11.03 33.84
CA PHE A 270 20.56 12.28 34.58
C PHE A 270 19.35 13.11 34.17
N LYS A 271 18.97 14.02 35.06
CA LYS A 271 17.80 14.88 34.89
C LYS A 271 18.22 16.33 34.97
N ILE A 272 17.82 17.11 33.98
CA ILE A 272 18.02 18.56 33.94
C ILE A 272 16.67 19.22 34.28
N LEU A 273 16.71 20.25 35.13
CA LEU A 273 15.56 21.10 35.37
C LEU A 273 15.11 21.75 34.05
N ALA A 274 13.83 21.59 33.71
CA ALA A 274 13.26 22.08 32.46
C ALA A 274 11.73 22.22 32.61
N SER A 275 11.05 23.04 31.83
CA SER A 275 9.57 23.10 31.82
C SER A 275 9.04 23.17 30.40
N PHE A 276 8.34 22.13 29.97
CA PHE A 276 7.82 22.05 28.59
C PHE A 276 6.52 21.25 28.45
N GLN A 277 5.78 21.52 27.38
CA GLN A 277 4.58 20.77 27.03
C GLN A 277 4.92 19.69 25.99
N LEU A 278 4.49 18.46 26.27
CA LEU A 278 4.57 17.38 25.29
C LEU A 278 3.45 17.58 24.27
N GLU A 279 3.81 17.78 22.99
CA GLU A 279 2.82 17.77 21.92
C GLU A 279 2.19 16.38 21.84
N LYS A 280 0.86 16.28 22.04
CA LYS A 280 0.15 15.04 21.70
C LYS A 280 0.22 14.89 20.18
N ASN A 281 0.95 13.89 19.70
CA ASN A 281 0.97 13.53 18.27
C ASN A 281 -0.47 13.39 17.76
N LYS A 282 -0.95 14.37 16.97
CA LYS A 282 -2.24 14.33 16.28
C LYS A 282 -2.25 13.35 15.10
N SER A 283 -1.13 12.66 14.84
CA SER A 283 -0.93 11.74 13.72
C SER A 283 -1.40 10.30 14.00
N HIS A 284 -2.48 10.12 14.78
CA HIS A 284 -3.15 8.83 14.74
C HIS A 284 -4.00 8.79 13.48
N MET A 285 -3.46 8.24 12.40
CA MET A 285 -4.29 7.68 11.33
C MET A 285 -5.40 6.87 12.01
N LYS A 286 -6.65 7.17 11.69
CA LYS A 286 -7.79 6.48 12.30
C LYS A 286 -7.58 4.98 12.16
N ASP A 287 -7.59 4.28 13.30
CA ASP A 287 -7.45 2.84 13.32
C ASP A 287 -8.48 2.22 12.38
N PHE A 288 -8.03 1.28 11.54
CA PHE A 288 -8.95 0.52 10.71
C PHE A 288 -9.96 -0.19 11.61
N PRO A 289 -11.27 -0.18 11.25
CA PRO A 289 -12.29 -0.82 12.07
C PRO A 289 -11.98 -2.30 12.30
N LEU A 290 -12.26 -2.77 13.52
CA LEU A 290 -12.04 -4.17 13.91
C LEU A 290 -12.88 -5.09 13.03
N ARG A 291 -12.21 -6.02 12.35
CA ARG A 291 -12.83 -6.99 11.45
C ARG A 291 -13.62 -8.03 12.25
N TYR A 292 -14.73 -8.50 11.69
CA TYR A 292 -15.45 -9.66 12.24
C TYR A 292 -14.61 -10.95 12.10
N LYS A 293 -14.75 -11.86 13.05
CA LYS A 293 -14.24 -13.23 12.93
C LYS A 293 -15.12 -13.97 11.92
N TRP A 294 -14.49 -14.74 11.04
CA TRP A 294 -15.18 -15.53 10.04
C TRP A 294 -14.55 -16.93 10.06
N ASP A 295 -15.26 -17.88 10.65
CA ASP A 295 -14.94 -19.31 10.75
C ASP A 295 -16.12 -20.15 10.24
N THR A 296 -16.01 -21.48 10.30
CA THR A 296 -17.05 -22.40 9.79
C THR A 296 -18.39 -22.22 10.51
N GLU A 297 -18.37 -22.02 11.83
CA GLU A 297 -19.56 -21.76 12.65
C GLU A 297 -20.20 -20.39 12.34
N SER A 298 -19.38 -19.40 11.96
CA SER A 298 -19.84 -18.06 11.58
C SER A 298 -20.79 -18.07 10.38
N ILE A 299 -20.70 -19.05 9.47
CA ILE A 299 -21.49 -19.08 8.22
C ILE A 299 -22.96 -19.30 8.54
N GLN A 300 -23.28 -20.31 9.35
CA GLN A 300 -24.65 -20.68 9.69
C GLN A 300 -25.34 -19.57 10.49
N ASN A 301 -24.69 -19.08 11.56
CA ASN A 301 -25.21 -17.98 12.38
C ASN A 301 -25.46 -16.70 11.56
N PHE A 302 -24.61 -16.42 10.57
CA PHE A 302 -24.75 -15.28 9.67
C PHE A 302 -25.96 -15.43 8.73
N GLN A 303 -26.22 -16.63 8.20
CA GLN A 303 -27.40 -16.89 7.37
C GLN A 303 -28.70 -16.82 8.17
N GLU A 304 -28.74 -17.46 9.35
CA GLU A 304 -29.91 -17.47 10.24
C GLU A 304 -30.30 -16.04 10.66
N SER A 305 -29.31 -15.17 10.86
CA SER A 305 -29.56 -13.76 11.23
C SER A 305 -30.36 -12.97 10.20
N PHE A 306 -30.35 -13.36 8.91
CA PHE A 306 -31.20 -12.73 7.92
C PHE A 306 -32.69 -13.01 8.15
N THR A 307 -33.05 -14.07 8.88
CA THR A 307 -34.46 -14.37 9.20
C THR A 307 -35.02 -13.48 10.32
N HIS A 308 -34.16 -12.74 11.02
CA HIS A 308 -34.57 -11.87 12.13
C HIS A 308 -35.56 -10.79 11.65
N PRO A 309 -36.70 -10.56 12.35
CA PRO A 309 -37.77 -9.66 11.90
C PRO A 309 -37.30 -8.23 11.57
N VAL A 310 -36.39 -7.68 12.39
CA VAL A 310 -35.82 -6.34 12.18
C VAL A 310 -35.05 -6.25 10.85
N ILE A 311 -34.29 -7.29 10.49
CA ILE A 311 -33.50 -7.30 9.25
C ILE A 311 -34.44 -7.49 8.05
N GLN A 312 -35.44 -8.35 8.16
CA GLN A 312 -36.47 -8.54 7.13
C GLN A 312 -37.26 -7.26 6.84
N ASN A 313 -37.61 -6.49 7.88
CA ASN A 313 -38.30 -5.20 7.71
C ASN A 313 -37.43 -4.17 6.99
N GLU A 314 -36.14 -4.08 7.31
CA GLU A 314 -35.18 -3.19 6.64
C GLU A 314 -34.97 -3.57 5.17
N LEU A 315 -34.87 -4.87 4.87
CA LEU A 315 -34.79 -5.37 3.49
C LEU A 315 -36.03 -4.96 2.67
N LYS A 316 -37.22 -5.21 3.21
CA LYS A 316 -38.49 -4.82 2.57
C LYS A 316 -38.59 -3.31 2.38
N TYR A 317 -38.23 -2.53 3.40
CA TYR A 317 -38.21 -1.07 3.33
C TYR A 317 -37.28 -0.57 2.21
N PHE A 318 -36.06 -1.10 2.14
CA PHE A 318 -35.11 -0.75 1.09
C PHE A 318 -35.61 -1.13 -0.31
N LEU A 319 -36.23 -2.31 -0.48
CA LEU A 319 -36.76 -2.76 -1.76
C LEU A 319 -37.98 -1.95 -2.23
N ASN A 320 -38.83 -1.48 -1.31
CA ASN A 320 -40.01 -0.71 -1.67
C ASN A 320 -39.70 0.77 -2.00
N ASN A 321 -38.66 1.35 -1.40
CA ASN A 321 -38.34 2.77 -1.61
C ASN A 321 -37.59 3.04 -2.92
N LYS A 322 -38.08 3.93 -3.79
CA LYS A 322 -37.36 4.29 -5.02
C LYS A 322 -36.07 5.05 -4.70
N ILE A 323 -34.99 4.71 -5.39
CA ILE A 323 -33.71 5.45 -5.31
C ILE A 323 -33.75 6.52 -6.40
N ILE A 324 -33.75 7.79 -5.99
CA ILE A 324 -33.61 8.93 -6.91
C ILE A 324 -32.18 8.93 -7.44
N LEU A 325 -32.00 9.11 -8.75
CA LEU A 325 -30.70 9.01 -9.44
C LEU A 325 -29.83 10.27 -9.27
N ASP A 326 -29.73 10.76 -8.05
CA ASP A 326 -28.83 11.86 -7.67
C ASP A 326 -27.77 11.39 -6.68
N LYS A 327 -26.76 12.24 -6.48
CA LYS A 327 -25.60 11.90 -5.65
C LYS A 327 -25.94 11.69 -4.18
N LYS A 328 -26.93 12.40 -3.64
CA LYS A 328 -27.29 12.30 -2.23
C LYS A 328 -27.99 10.96 -1.99
N ASN A 329 -28.99 10.65 -2.79
CA ASN A 329 -29.81 9.45 -2.66
C ASN A 329 -29.05 8.15 -2.98
N VAL A 330 -28.11 8.17 -3.93
CA VAL A 330 -27.22 7.02 -4.18
C VAL A 330 -26.30 6.75 -2.99
N ASN A 331 -25.81 7.80 -2.32
CA ASN A 331 -25.03 7.66 -1.09
C ASN A 331 -25.89 7.10 0.04
N ASP A 332 -27.09 7.66 0.26
CA ASP A 332 -28.02 7.21 1.31
C ASP A 332 -28.41 5.74 1.12
N ALA A 333 -28.71 5.32 -0.12
CA ALA A 333 -28.98 3.92 -0.43
C ALA A 333 -27.77 3.00 -0.12
N THR A 334 -26.55 3.48 -0.39
CA THR A 334 -25.33 2.74 -0.04
C THR A 334 -25.16 2.61 1.47
N TYR A 335 -25.50 3.65 2.23
CA TYR A 335 -25.50 3.60 3.70
C TYR A 335 -26.54 2.61 4.25
N SER A 336 -27.73 2.55 3.66
CA SER A 336 -28.76 1.58 4.05
C SER A 336 -28.28 0.13 3.90
N ILE A 337 -27.66 -0.22 2.76
CA ILE A 337 -27.08 -1.56 2.56
C ILE A 337 -25.99 -1.87 3.58
N HIS A 338 -25.10 -0.90 3.85
CA HIS A 338 -24.07 -1.07 4.87
C HIS A 338 -24.66 -1.29 6.27
N SER A 339 -25.69 -0.53 6.63
CA SER A 339 -26.40 -0.65 7.91
C SER A 339 -27.03 -2.03 8.09
N ILE A 340 -27.63 -2.59 7.03
CA ILE A 340 -28.17 -3.96 7.04
C ILE A 340 -27.08 -4.98 7.35
N TYR A 341 -25.95 -4.94 6.62
CA TYR A 341 -24.81 -5.84 6.91
C TYR A 341 -24.25 -5.63 8.31
N GLU A 342 -24.15 -4.40 8.80
CA GLU A 342 -23.66 -4.11 10.14
C GLU A 342 -24.57 -4.72 11.22
N LYS A 343 -25.90 -4.60 11.07
CA LYS A 343 -26.88 -5.22 11.97
C LYS A 343 -26.76 -6.75 11.94
N VAL A 344 -26.71 -7.35 10.74
CA VAL A 344 -26.52 -8.81 10.58
C VAL A 344 -25.24 -9.25 11.30
N CYS A 345 -24.11 -8.59 11.05
CA CYS A 345 -22.84 -8.95 11.67
C CYS A 345 -22.81 -8.72 13.18
N LYS A 346 -23.51 -7.71 13.72
CA LYS A 346 -23.62 -7.49 15.17
C LYS A 346 -24.37 -8.61 15.87
N VAL A 347 -25.39 -9.17 15.22
CA VAL A 347 -26.19 -10.28 15.76
C VAL A 347 -25.44 -11.61 15.64
N SER A 348 -24.77 -11.85 14.51
CA SER A 348 -24.17 -13.17 14.21
C SER A 348 -22.69 -13.32 14.58
N LEU A 349 -21.89 -12.24 14.62
CA LEU A 349 -20.43 -12.34 14.58
C LEU A 349 -19.74 -11.55 15.70
N LYS A 350 -18.69 -12.17 16.25
CA LYS A 350 -17.77 -11.51 17.18
C LYS A 350 -16.70 -10.74 16.42
N LYS A 351 -16.38 -9.51 16.86
CA LYS A 351 -15.23 -8.76 16.34
C LYS A 351 -13.92 -9.42 16.77
N LYS A 352 -12.92 -9.45 15.88
CA LYS A 352 -11.57 -9.88 16.23
C LYS A 352 -11.00 -8.91 17.28
N LYS A 353 -10.42 -9.47 18.33
CA LYS A 353 -9.61 -8.68 19.28
C LYS A 353 -8.44 -8.06 18.52
N LYS A 354 -8.03 -6.83 18.87
CA LYS A 354 -6.77 -6.26 18.37
C LYS A 354 -5.68 -7.29 18.67
N ARG A 355 -5.00 -7.77 17.63
CA ARG A 355 -3.82 -8.62 17.81
C ARG A 355 -2.78 -7.74 18.49
N VAL A 356 -2.60 -7.90 19.80
CA VAL A 356 -1.36 -7.44 20.44
C VAL A 356 -0.27 -8.21 19.71
N LYS A 357 0.58 -7.51 18.96
CA LYS A 357 1.75 -8.14 18.36
C LYS A 357 2.56 -8.72 19.50
N THR A 358 2.44 -10.02 19.72
CA THR A 358 3.47 -10.75 20.43
C THR A 358 4.70 -10.60 19.54
N CYS A 359 5.74 -10.00 20.11
CA CYS A 359 7.08 -10.09 19.53
C CYS A 359 7.27 -11.56 19.17
N ASN A 360 7.59 -11.87 17.92
CA ASN A 360 7.88 -13.23 17.49
C ASN A 360 9.04 -13.73 18.36
N HIS A 361 8.72 -14.41 19.46
CA HIS A 361 9.73 -15.07 20.25
C HIS A 361 10.35 -16.10 19.32
N LYS A 362 11.67 -16.00 19.17
CA LYS A 362 12.44 -16.95 18.37
C LYS A 362 12.08 -18.34 18.87
N LYS A 363 11.55 -19.20 18.00
CA LYS A 363 11.01 -20.50 18.41
C LYS A 363 12.05 -21.41 19.08
N TRP A 364 13.33 -21.20 18.75
CA TRP A 364 14.48 -21.88 19.35
C TRP A 364 14.89 -21.33 20.72
N PHE A 365 14.37 -20.18 21.15
CA PHE A 365 14.65 -19.58 22.46
C PHE A 365 13.68 -20.11 23.50
N ASP A 366 13.96 -21.35 23.93
CA ASP A 366 13.16 -22.14 24.86
C ASP A 366 13.25 -21.66 26.32
N GLN A 367 12.57 -22.39 27.22
CA GLN A 367 12.51 -22.05 28.63
C GLN A 367 13.89 -22.16 29.31
N ASP A 368 14.72 -23.11 28.91
CA ASP A 368 16.10 -23.27 29.44
C ASP A 368 16.92 -22.01 29.17
N LEU A 369 16.87 -21.49 27.94
CA LEU A 369 17.56 -20.26 27.57
C LEU A 369 16.99 -19.04 28.29
N LYS A 370 15.68 -18.97 28.52
CA LYS A 370 15.06 -17.89 29.30
C LYS A 370 15.53 -17.91 30.76
N SER A 371 15.52 -19.08 31.39
CA SER A 371 15.96 -19.27 32.78
C SER A 371 17.44 -18.93 32.92
N LEU A 372 18.30 -19.44 32.03
CA LEU A 372 19.73 -19.16 32.06
C LEU A 372 20.03 -17.68 31.78
N LYS A 373 19.31 -17.04 30.85
CA LYS A 373 19.42 -15.59 30.59
C LYS A 373 19.04 -14.77 31.82
N LYS A 374 18.00 -15.18 32.56
CA LYS A 374 17.62 -14.55 33.83
C LYS A 374 18.74 -14.68 34.86
N HIS A 375 19.28 -15.88 35.07
CA HIS A 375 20.38 -16.10 36.01
C HIS A 375 21.65 -15.29 35.67
N VAL A 376 21.98 -15.16 34.38
CA VAL A 376 23.10 -14.31 33.93
C VAL A 376 22.88 -12.85 34.33
N ASN A 377 21.67 -12.32 34.17
CA ASN A 377 21.37 -10.95 34.61
C ASN A 377 21.38 -10.78 36.12
N ASP A 378 20.79 -11.73 36.85
CA ASP A 378 20.77 -11.67 38.32
C ASP A 378 22.21 -11.63 38.86
N LYS A 379 23.12 -12.39 38.24
CA LYS A 379 24.56 -12.35 38.54
C LYS A 379 25.26 -11.08 38.04
N ALA A 380 24.84 -10.49 36.93
CA ALA A 380 25.35 -9.19 36.47
C ALA A 380 25.00 -8.05 37.43
N ILE A 381 23.76 -8.05 37.94
CA ILE A 381 23.30 -7.11 38.98
C ILE A 381 24.10 -7.33 40.26
N LEU A 382 24.28 -8.59 40.68
CA LEU A 382 25.09 -8.91 41.86
C LEU A 382 26.56 -8.45 41.69
N MET A 383 27.15 -8.62 40.51
CA MET A 383 28.48 -8.14 40.19
C MET A 383 28.59 -6.61 40.27
N SER A 384 27.51 -5.89 39.96
CA SER A 384 27.48 -4.42 40.13
C SER A 384 27.59 -4.00 41.59
N LYS A 385 27.00 -4.79 42.49
CA LYS A 385 27.02 -4.56 43.94
C LYS A 385 28.34 -5.01 44.58
N PHE A 386 28.88 -6.14 44.13
CA PHE A 386 30.12 -6.74 44.65
C PHE A 386 31.18 -6.87 43.53
N PRO A 387 31.70 -5.73 43.02
CA PRO A 387 32.51 -5.67 41.80
C PRO A 387 33.89 -6.33 41.94
N LYS A 388 34.40 -6.42 43.18
CA LYS A 388 35.72 -6.98 43.52
C LYS A 388 35.66 -8.43 44.03
N ASP A 389 34.47 -9.00 44.22
CA ASP A 389 34.31 -10.38 44.72
C ASP A 389 34.68 -11.40 43.61
N PRO A 390 35.74 -12.22 43.78
CA PRO A 390 36.18 -13.17 42.76
C PRO A 390 35.15 -14.26 42.45
N ILE A 391 34.36 -14.68 43.45
CA ILE A 391 33.34 -15.73 43.32
C ILE A 391 32.18 -15.21 42.48
N VAL A 392 31.69 -14.01 42.78
CA VAL A 392 30.60 -13.38 42.02
C VAL A 392 31.02 -13.16 40.56
N ARG A 393 32.21 -12.60 40.33
CA ARG A 393 32.76 -12.38 38.98
C ARG A 393 32.95 -13.68 38.21
N GLY A 394 33.65 -14.64 38.81
CA GLY A 394 33.90 -15.94 38.20
C GLY A 394 32.60 -16.67 37.84
N SER A 395 31.60 -16.62 38.73
CA SER A 395 30.26 -17.16 38.50
C SER A 395 29.57 -16.48 37.32
N PHE A 396 29.58 -15.15 37.24
CA PHE A 396 28.97 -14.40 36.14
C PHE A 396 29.61 -14.75 34.79
N PHE A 397 30.92 -14.63 34.65
CA PHE A 397 31.59 -14.89 33.37
C PHE A 397 31.47 -16.36 32.93
N LYS A 398 31.47 -17.31 33.89
CA LYS A 398 31.19 -18.73 33.62
C LYS A 398 29.77 -18.92 33.09
N LEU A 399 28.76 -18.35 33.75
CA LEU A 399 27.36 -18.44 33.32
C LEU A 399 27.13 -17.77 31.98
N ASN A 400 27.74 -16.61 31.73
CA ASN A 400 27.61 -15.89 30.48
C ASN A 400 28.21 -16.70 29.30
N LYS A 401 29.36 -17.34 29.52
CA LYS A 401 29.97 -18.28 28.55
C LYS A 401 29.08 -19.51 28.30
N GLN A 402 28.49 -20.08 29.35
CA GLN A 402 27.53 -21.19 29.22
C GLN A 402 26.29 -20.79 28.43
N PHE A 403 25.72 -19.60 28.72
CA PHE A 403 24.59 -19.06 27.98
C PHE A 403 24.91 -18.88 26.50
N ALA A 404 26.06 -18.28 26.17
CA ALA A 404 26.50 -18.13 24.79
C ALA A 404 26.64 -19.48 24.06
N LYS A 405 27.18 -20.51 24.73
CA LYS A 405 27.33 -21.87 24.20
C LYS A 405 25.96 -22.54 23.96
N LEU A 406 25.08 -22.54 24.96
CA LEU A 406 23.75 -23.16 24.85
C LEU A 406 22.91 -22.48 23.77
N ARG A 407 22.98 -21.15 23.69
CA ARG A 407 22.27 -20.35 22.68
C ARG A 407 22.68 -20.75 21.26
N ARG A 408 23.98 -20.92 21.00
CA ARG A 408 24.50 -21.38 19.70
C ARG A 408 24.03 -22.80 19.39
N LYS A 409 24.06 -23.71 20.37
CA LYS A 409 23.60 -25.09 20.23
C LYS A 409 22.12 -25.17 19.83
N LYS A 410 21.21 -24.57 20.61
CA LYS A 410 19.75 -24.61 20.36
C LYS A 410 19.36 -23.97 19.02
N LYS A 411 20.04 -22.89 18.60
CA LYS A 411 19.84 -22.27 17.28
C LYS A 411 20.24 -23.21 16.14
N ARG A 412 21.38 -23.90 16.27
CA ARG A 412 21.85 -24.87 15.28
C ARG A 412 20.88 -26.05 15.14
N GLU A 413 20.49 -26.65 16.26
CA GLU A 413 19.52 -27.76 16.30
C GLU A 413 18.17 -27.36 15.66
N PHE A 414 17.69 -26.14 15.89
CA PHE A 414 16.48 -25.63 15.26
C PHE A 414 16.60 -25.46 13.74
N ARG A 415 17.75 -24.98 13.26
CA ARG A 415 18.01 -24.84 11.82
C ARG A 415 18.09 -26.21 11.15
N GLU A 416 18.84 -27.13 11.73
CA GLU A 416 18.96 -28.52 11.27
C GLU A 416 17.56 -29.17 11.19
N ASN A 417 16.73 -29.03 12.24
CA ASN A 417 15.36 -29.56 12.22
C ASN A 417 14.48 -28.98 11.10
N ILE A 418 14.59 -27.68 10.79
CA ILE A 418 13.83 -27.11 9.68
C ILE A 418 14.34 -27.64 8.35
N LEU A 419 15.66 -27.75 8.17
CA LEU A 419 16.25 -28.28 6.92
C LEU A 419 15.82 -29.72 6.67
N ASP A 420 15.83 -30.58 7.70
CA ASP A 420 15.34 -31.97 7.62
C ASP A 420 13.84 -32.05 7.28
N ARG A 421 13.04 -31.08 7.71
CA ARG A 421 11.62 -31.03 7.35
C ARG A 421 11.39 -30.52 5.93
N LEU A 422 12.25 -29.60 5.46
CA LEU A 422 12.15 -29.05 4.11
C LEU A 422 12.45 -30.12 3.05
N SER A 423 13.40 -31.02 3.30
CA SER A 423 13.73 -32.12 2.37
C SER A 423 12.55 -33.07 2.10
N ASN A 424 11.60 -33.16 3.04
CA ASN A 424 10.46 -34.08 2.96
C ASN A 424 9.15 -33.43 2.47
N LEU A 425 9.11 -32.10 2.30
CA LEU A 425 7.87 -31.35 2.04
C LEU A 425 7.78 -30.67 0.66
N GLU A 426 8.83 -30.74 -0.14
CA GLU A 426 8.91 -30.05 -1.44
C GLU A 426 7.87 -30.58 -2.44
N SER A 427 7.59 -31.90 -2.42
CA SER A 427 6.65 -32.56 -3.34
C SER A 427 5.21 -32.67 -2.79
N GLU A 428 5.01 -32.70 -1.47
CA GLU A 428 3.70 -33.02 -0.87
C GLU A 428 2.87 -31.78 -0.48
N ASN A 429 3.51 -30.70 -0.01
CA ASN A 429 2.78 -29.54 0.50
C ASN A 429 3.56 -28.22 0.35
N PRO A 430 3.46 -27.57 -0.84
CA PRO A 430 4.18 -26.33 -1.14
C PRO A 430 3.90 -25.18 -0.16
N LYS A 431 2.70 -25.13 0.43
CA LYS A 431 2.32 -24.08 1.37
C LYS A 431 3.12 -24.19 2.68
N ASP A 432 3.27 -25.40 3.20
CA ASP A 432 4.03 -25.64 4.44
C ASP A 432 5.53 -25.60 4.22
N TYR A 433 6.01 -26.01 3.04
CA TYR A 433 7.37 -25.73 2.59
C TYR A 433 7.68 -24.23 2.66
N TRP A 434 6.85 -23.38 2.02
CA TRP A 434 7.04 -21.93 2.07
C TRP A 434 6.87 -21.37 3.48
N ASN A 435 6.02 -21.94 4.34
CA ASN A 435 5.92 -21.55 5.74
C ASN A 435 7.22 -21.83 6.53
N LEU A 436 7.89 -22.95 6.27
CA LEU A 436 9.18 -23.32 6.87
C LEU A 436 10.33 -22.47 6.32
N VAL A 437 10.38 -22.27 5.01
CA VAL A 437 11.34 -21.33 4.37
C VAL A 437 11.16 -19.93 4.93
N ASN A 438 9.92 -19.46 5.08
CA ASN A 438 9.66 -18.16 5.68
C ASN A 438 10.10 -18.10 7.15
N GLN A 439 10.05 -19.20 7.91
CA GLN A 439 10.60 -19.23 9.27
C GLN A 439 12.13 -19.08 9.30
N LEU A 440 12.85 -19.59 8.29
CA LEU A 440 14.28 -19.33 8.13
C LEU A 440 14.54 -17.89 7.66
N ARG A 441 13.73 -17.37 6.73
CA ARG A 441 13.87 -16.00 6.18
C ARG A 441 13.49 -14.90 7.16
N LEU A 442 12.55 -15.15 8.08
CA LEU A 442 12.14 -14.19 9.13
C LEU A 442 13.28 -13.88 10.12
N GLU A 443 14.38 -14.63 10.13
CA GLU A 443 15.61 -14.21 10.84
C GLU A 443 16.35 -13.06 10.13
N ASN A 444 16.12 -12.83 8.82
CA ASN A 444 16.85 -11.85 8.00
C ASN A 444 15.99 -10.69 7.46
N ASN A 445 14.66 -10.81 7.45
CA ASN A 445 13.81 -9.73 6.99
C ASN A 445 13.50 -8.76 8.15
N SER A 446 14.30 -7.71 8.27
CA SER A 446 13.76 -6.41 8.67
C SER A 446 12.65 -6.10 7.66
N GLU A 447 11.39 -6.31 8.02
CA GLU A 447 10.29 -5.73 7.25
C GLU A 447 10.59 -4.23 7.19
N THR A 448 11.06 -3.76 6.04
CA THR A 448 11.10 -2.35 5.65
C THR A 448 9.65 -1.89 5.60
N LYS A 449 9.04 -1.73 6.77
CA LYS A 449 7.84 -0.93 6.91
C LYS A 449 8.31 0.46 6.56
N ASN A 450 8.14 0.90 5.33
CA ASN A 450 8.23 2.32 5.04
C ASN A 450 7.05 2.96 5.77
N ASN A 451 7.26 3.39 7.03
CA ASN A 451 6.35 4.27 7.77
C ASN A 451 6.57 5.69 7.25
N ILE A 452 6.53 5.83 5.93
CA ILE A 452 6.31 7.14 5.36
C ILE A 452 4.88 7.47 5.77
N ASP A 453 4.71 8.63 6.39
CA ASP A 453 3.42 9.09 6.87
C ASP A 453 2.39 9.07 5.72
N GLY A 454 1.13 8.75 6.04
CA GLY A 454 0.10 8.62 5.01
C GLY A 454 -0.14 9.92 4.25
N ASP A 455 0.07 11.08 4.88
CA ASP A 455 -0.04 12.38 4.25
C ASP A 455 1.20 12.66 3.40
N ILE A 456 2.39 12.18 3.79
CA ILE A 456 3.59 12.22 2.95
C ILE A 456 3.43 11.33 1.72
N TRP A 457 2.88 10.11 1.88
CA TRP A 457 2.52 9.25 0.76
C TRP A 457 1.49 9.94 -0.14
N TYR A 458 0.41 10.45 0.45
CA TYR A 458 -0.64 11.12 -0.30
C TYR A 458 -0.08 12.30 -1.08
N LYS A 459 0.72 13.16 -0.44
CA LYS A 459 1.37 14.31 -1.06
C LYS A 459 2.31 13.86 -2.18
N TYR A 460 3.23 12.94 -1.92
CA TYR A 460 4.14 12.43 -2.94
C TYR A 460 3.41 11.87 -4.17
N PHE A 461 2.39 11.03 -3.97
CA PHE A 461 1.64 10.47 -5.10
C PHE A 461 0.69 11.48 -5.75
N SER A 462 0.16 12.45 -4.97
CA SER A 462 -0.61 13.57 -5.49
C SER A 462 0.26 14.45 -6.38
N ASP A 463 1.48 14.74 -5.95
CA ASP A 463 2.47 15.52 -6.68
C ASP A 463 2.95 14.74 -7.92
N LEU A 464 3.22 13.44 -7.81
CA LEU A 464 3.55 12.56 -8.94
C LEU A 464 2.40 12.48 -9.97
N SER A 465 1.16 12.52 -9.50
CA SER A 465 -0.05 12.50 -10.35
C SER A 465 -0.46 13.89 -10.80
N SER A 466 0.14 14.94 -10.24
CA SER A 466 -0.17 16.31 -10.60
C SER A 466 0.42 16.58 -11.97
N ILE A 467 -0.44 17.07 -12.86
CA ILE A 467 -0.03 17.50 -14.19
C ILE A 467 0.88 18.71 -13.97
N PRO A 468 2.08 18.77 -14.60
CA PRO A 468 2.94 19.94 -14.50
C PRO A 468 2.13 21.21 -14.75
N GLU A 469 2.39 22.29 -14.01
CA GLU A 469 1.74 23.60 -14.20
C GLU A 469 2.20 24.28 -15.51
N ASN A 470 2.11 23.55 -16.61
CA ASN A 470 2.29 24.07 -17.95
C ASN A 470 0.89 24.42 -18.48
N GLU A 471 0.62 25.72 -18.60
CA GLU A 471 -0.59 26.30 -19.20
C GLU A 471 -0.99 25.60 -20.52
N HIS A 472 -0.01 25.21 -21.33
CA HIS A 472 -0.23 24.51 -22.60
C HIS A 472 -0.77 23.08 -22.42
N ILE A 473 -0.38 22.37 -21.36
CA ILE A 473 -0.90 21.03 -21.07
C ILE A 473 -2.32 21.13 -20.50
N LYS A 474 -2.58 22.11 -19.62
CA LYS A 474 -3.93 22.37 -19.09
C LYS A 474 -4.91 22.74 -20.20
N SER A 475 -4.51 23.59 -21.15
CA SER A 475 -5.36 23.97 -22.30
C SER A 475 -5.63 22.77 -23.20
N LYS A 476 -4.63 21.94 -23.50
CA LYS A 476 -4.77 20.73 -24.32
C LYS A 476 -5.64 19.66 -23.65
N ILE A 477 -5.56 19.50 -22.33
CA ILE A 477 -6.47 18.60 -21.59
C ILE A 477 -7.90 19.15 -21.61
N LYS A 478 -8.10 20.46 -21.49
CA LYS A 478 -9.42 21.09 -21.60
C LYS A 478 -10.00 20.91 -23.00
N GLU A 479 -9.16 21.05 -24.03
CA GLU A 479 -9.52 20.76 -25.42
C GLU A 479 -9.90 19.28 -25.61
N ILE A 480 -9.09 18.35 -25.12
CA ILE A 480 -9.37 16.90 -25.17
C ILE A 480 -10.66 16.56 -24.43
N LYS A 481 -10.90 17.13 -23.25
CA LYS A 481 -12.16 16.95 -22.51
C LYS A 481 -13.36 17.49 -23.29
N SER A 482 -13.24 18.68 -23.88
CA SER A 482 -14.30 19.25 -24.70
C SER A 482 -14.58 18.42 -25.96
N LYS A 483 -13.52 17.86 -26.58
CA LYS A 483 -13.63 16.91 -27.69
C LYS A 483 -14.25 15.59 -27.25
N LEU A 484 -13.89 15.05 -26.08
CA LEU A 484 -14.50 13.86 -25.50
C LEU A 484 -15.97 14.07 -25.19
N GLU A 485 -16.35 15.20 -24.59
CA GLU A 485 -17.76 15.54 -24.34
C GLU A 485 -18.55 15.71 -25.64
N LEU A 486 -17.93 16.30 -26.68
CA LEU A 486 -18.51 16.36 -28.03
C LEU A 486 -18.65 14.98 -28.66
N LEU A 487 -17.67 14.10 -28.46
CA LEU A 487 -17.69 12.73 -28.97
C LEU A 487 -18.69 11.86 -28.20
N GLU A 488 -18.84 12.01 -26.90
CA GLU A 488 -19.87 11.34 -26.08
C GLU A 488 -21.27 11.81 -26.50
N LYS A 489 -21.45 13.12 -26.76
CA LYS A 489 -22.69 13.66 -27.35
C LYS A 489 -22.94 13.22 -28.80
N LYS A 490 -21.91 12.80 -29.54
CA LYS A 490 -22.04 12.23 -30.90
C LYS A 490 -22.21 10.71 -30.87
N ASN A 491 -21.69 10.06 -29.84
CA ASN A 491 -21.76 8.63 -29.59
C ASN A 491 -22.99 8.31 -28.73
N PHE A 492 -24.15 8.88 -29.08
CA PHE A 492 -25.41 8.22 -28.79
C PHE A 492 -25.40 6.96 -29.64
N GLY A 493 -24.66 5.91 -29.29
CA GLY A 493 -24.64 4.58 -29.92
C GLY A 493 -25.34 3.60 -28.97
N PHE A 494 -26.18 2.67 -29.45
CA PHE A 494 -26.81 1.67 -28.59
C PHE A 494 -25.70 0.75 -28.11
N SER A 495 -25.09 1.07 -26.97
CA SER A 495 -24.07 0.22 -26.38
C SER A 495 -24.81 -0.86 -25.62
N GLU A 496 -24.63 -2.11 -26.03
CA GLU A 496 -25.13 -3.25 -25.26
C GLU A 496 -24.57 -3.22 -23.81
N ILE A 497 -23.51 -2.44 -23.57
CA ILE A 497 -22.77 -2.30 -22.31
C ILE A 497 -23.57 -1.48 -21.28
N ASP A 498 -24.55 -0.66 -21.71
CA ASP A 498 -25.33 0.25 -20.84
C ASP A 498 -26.66 -0.35 -20.34
N PHE A 499 -26.84 -1.67 -20.43
CA PHE A 499 -28.02 -2.33 -19.86
C PHE A 499 -27.94 -2.48 -18.34
N LYS A 500 -29.12 -2.53 -17.72
CA LYS A 500 -29.25 -2.92 -16.32
C LYS A 500 -28.57 -4.26 -16.10
N ILE A 501 -27.74 -4.32 -15.07
CA ILE A 501 -27.16 -5.56 -14.53
C ILE A 501 -28.31 -6.49 -14.21
N THR A 502 -28.20 -7.72 -14.70
CA THR A 502 -29.20 -8.77 -14.47
C THR A 502 -28.91 -9.55 -13.19
N PRO A 503 -29.92 -10.23 -12.62
CA PRO A 503 -29.70 -11.13 -11.49
C PRO A 503 -28.60 -12.16 -11.78
N GLY A 504 -28.64 -12.83 -12.94
CA GLY A 504 -27.67 -13.86 -13.31
C GLY A 504 -26.22 -13.35 -13.41
N GLU A 505 -26.03 -12.13 -13.91
CA GLU A 505 -24.72 -11.47 -13.96
C GLU A 505 -24.16 -11.21 -12.56
N LEU A 506 -25.00 -10.67 -11.67
CA LEU A 506 -24.63 -10.45 -10.27
C LEU A 506 -24.27 -11.76 -9.58
N GLN A 507 -25.08 -12.81 -9.76
CA GLN A 507 -24.81 -14.13 -9.18
C GLN A 507 -23.47 -14.72 -9.66
N LYS A 508 -23.21 -14.67 -10.97
CA LYS A 508 -21.96 -15.16 -11.56
C LYS A 508 -20.75 -14.43 -10.99
N ALA A 509 -20.85 -13.10 -10.88
CA ALA A 509 -19.75 -12.28 -10.42
C ALA A 509 -19.49 -12.43 -8.91
N LEU A 510 -20.54 -12.58 -8.08
CA LEU A 510 -20.39 -12.92 -6.66
C LEU A 510 -19.66 -14.26 -6.45
N ARG A 511 -19.99 -15.29 -7.24
CA ARG A 511 -19.32 -16.61 -7.19
C ARG A 511 -17.82 -16.50 -7.51
N GLN A 512 -17.45 -15.64 -8.47
CA GLN A 512 -16.06 -15.43 -8.91
C GLN A 512 -15.19 -14.61 -7.94
N LEU A 513 -15.77 -13.99 -6.90
CA LEU A 513 -14.99 -13.25 -5.90
C LEU A 513 -13.94 -14.16 -5.23
N LYS A 514 -12.68 -13.75 -5.20
CA LYS A 514 -11.63 -14.52 -4.50
C LYS A 514 -11.84 -14.47 -2.98
N SER A 515 -11.92 -15.62 -2.31
CA SER A 515 -11.94 -15.71 -0.84
C SER A 515 -10.58 -15.28 -0.24
N GLY A 516 -10.56 -14.89 1.03
CA GLY A 516 -9.37 -14.45 1.77
C GLY A 516 -8.94 -13.01 1.48
N LYS A 517 -9.69 -12.25 0.68
CA LYS A 517 -9.39 -10.84 0.38
C LYS A 517 -9.80 -9.93 1.54
N SER A 518 -8.93 -8.99 1.91
CA SER A 518 -9.20 -8.03 2.99
C SER A 518 -10.51 -7.27 2.75
N PRO A 519 -11.33 -7.03 3.80
CA PRO A 519 -12.53 -6.20 3.71
C PRO A 519 -12.18 -4.73 3.49
N GLY A 520 -13.18 -3.93 3.09
CA GLY A 520 -13.06 -2.48 3.00
C GLY A 520 -13.23 -1.80 4.36
N LEU A 521 -13.42 -0.48 4.34
CA LEU A 521 -13.77 0.29 5.54
C LEU A 521 -15.15 -0.09 6.12
N ASP A 522 -16.00 -0.73 5.31
CA ASP A 522 -17.27 -1.33 5.72
C ASP A 522 -17.11 -2.60 6.56
N THR A 523 -15.92 -3.18 6.65
CA THR A 523 -15.65 -4.49 7.26
C THR A 523 -16.31 -5.71 6.57
N ILE A 524 -16.98 -5.51 5.44
CA ILE A 524 -17.68 -6.57 4.68
C ILE A 524 -16.65 -7.40 3.90
N THR A 525 -16.69 -8.73 4.03
CA THR A 525 -15.78 -9.65 3.34
C THR A 525 -16.39 -10.25 2.08
N ASN A 526 -15.58 -10.90 1.23
CA ASN A 526 -16.10 -11.53 0.01
C ASN A 526 -16.97 -12.75 0.35
N GLU A 527 -16.63 -13.42 1.44
CA GLU A 527 -17.36 -14.56 1.97
C GLU A 527 -18.76 -14.15 2.43
N MET A 528 -18.88 -13.01 3.12
CA MET A 528 -20.18 -12.45 3.51
C MET A 528 -21.06 -12.17 2.28
N LEU A 529 -20.50 -11.57 1.23
CA LEU A 529 -21.23 -11.28 -0.01
C LEU A 529 -21.70 -12.56 -0.72
N LYS A 530 -20.86 -13.60 -0.74
CA LYS A 530 -21.22 -14.90 -1.32
C LYS A 530 -22.34 -15.60 -0.55
N VAL A 531 -22.24 -15.64 0.78
CA VAL A 531 -23.19 -16.35 1.64
C VAL A 531 -24.54 -15.63 1.72
N SER A 532 -24.53 -14.29 1.73
CA SER A 532 -25.76 -13.49 1.75
C SER A 532 -26.45 -13.37 0.40
N GLN A 533 -25.93 -14.00 -0.66
CA GLN A 533 -26.45 -13.88 -2.02
C GLN A 533 -27.97 -14.14 -2.09
N SER A 534 -28.47 -15.22 -1.48
CA SER A 534 -29.90 -15.56 -1.50
C SER A 534 -30.81 -14.54 -0.82
N TYR A 535 -30.27 -13.67 0.04
CA TYR A 535 -31.03 -12.70 0.83
C TYR A 535 -30.85 -11.25 0.34
N MET A 536 -29.66 -10.91 -0.15
CA MET A 536 -29.26 -9.55 -0.50
C MET A 536 -29.28 -9.27 -2.01
N GLN A 537 -29.51 -10.29 -2.85
CA GLN A 537 -29.43 -10.16 -4.31
C GLN A 537 -30.23 -8.97 -4.85
N ASP A 538 -31.51 -8.86 -4.52
CA ASP A 538 -32.37 -7.83 -5.09
C ASP A 538 -32.00 -6.43 -4.59
N CYS A 539 -31.58 -6.33 -3.33
CA CYS A 539 -31.09 -5.08 -2.74
C CYS A 539 -29.80 -4.59 -3.42
N LEU A 540 -28.84 -5.51 -3.62
CA LEU A 540 -27.58 -5.23 -4.32
C LEU A 540 -27.82 -4.88 -5.78
N LEU A 541 -28.69 -5.62 -6.46
CA LEU A 541 -29.06 -5.39 -7.86
C LEU A 541 -29.68 -4.01 -8.05
N LYS A 542 -30.58 -3.62 -7.15
CA LYS A 542 -31.23 -2.30 -7.14
C LYS A 542 -30.20 -1.18 -6.95
N LEU A 543 -29.30 -1.31 -5.97
CA LEU A 543 -28.24 -0.33 -5.74
C LEU A 543 -27.28 -0.23 -6.94
N PHE A 544 -26.80 -1.36 -7.47
CA PHE A 544 -25.84 -1.35 -8.57
C PHE A 544 -26.44 -0.80 -9.85
N ASN A 545 -27.71 -1.08 -10.14
CA ASN A 545 -28.40 -0.48 -11.27
C ASN A 545 -28.66 1.02 -11.07
N ALA A 546 -28.91 1.50 -9.85
CA ALA A 546 -29.00 2.93 -9.58
C ALA A 546 -27.65 3.64 -9.80
N ILE A 547 -26.54 3.03 -9.37
CA ILE A 547 -25.19 3.54 -9.63
C ILE A 547 -24.88 3.55 -11.14
N LEU A 548 -25.20 2.46 -11.85
CA LEU A 548 -24.96 2.34 -13.28
C LEU A 548 -25.76 3.38 -14.07
N LEU A 549 -27.06 3.52 -13.80
CA LEU A 549 -27.95 4.44 -14.53
C LEU A 549 -27.67 5.91 -14.22
N SER A 550 -27.21 6.22 -13.01
CA SER A 550 -26.87 7.61 -12.64
C SER A 550 -25.46 8.01 -13.09
N GLY A 551 -24.56 7.03 -13.29
CA GLY A 551 -23.12 7.29 -13.46
C GLY A 551 -22.45 7.85 -12.19
N ILE A 552 -23.14 7.86 -11.04
CA ILE A 552 -22.66 8.48 -9.81
C ILE A 552 -22.02 7.44 -8.88
N TYR A 553 -20.74 7.62 -8.60
CA TYR A 553 -20.03 6.79 -7.62
C TYR A 553 -20.27 7.30 -6.18
N PRO A 554 -20.58 6.41 -5.22
CA PRO A 554 -20.72 6.79 -3.81
C PRO A 554 -19.43 7.37 -3.21
N ASN A 555 -19.57 8.36 -2.33
CA ASN A 555 -18.46 9.09 -1.68
C ASN A 555 -17.59 8.16 -0.82
N ARG A 556 -18.18 7.18 -0.15
CA ARG A 556 -17.43 6.16 0.59
C ARG A 556 -17.12 5.00 -0.35
N ARG A 557 -15.82 4.78 -0.59
CA ARG A 557 -15.29 3.60 -1.28
C ARG A 557 -15.47 2.33 -0.43
N PHE A 558 -16.71 1.89 -0.29
CA PHE A 558 -17.05 0.59 0.27
C PHE A 558 -16.53 -0.52 -0.64
N LYS A 559 -16.21 -1.69 -0.10
CA LYS A 559 -15.79 -2.85 -0.89
C LYS A 559 -16.84 -3.21 -1.94
N LEU A 560 -18.13 -3.07 -1.59
CA LEU A 560 -19.25 -3.14 -2.52
C LEU A 560 -19.03 -2.31 -3.79
N THR A 561 -18.59 -1.05 -3.64
CA THR A 561 -18.37 -0.12 -4.77
C THR A 561 -17.08 -0.38 -5.54
N LYS A 562 -16.04 -0.90 -4.87
CA LYS A 562 -14.76 -1.24 -5.49
C LYS A 562 -14.88 -2.45 -6.42
N ASP A 563 -15.77 -3.36 -6.08
CA ASP A 563 -16.03 -4.53 -6.90
C ASP A 563 -17.06 -4.23 -8.00
N ILE A 564 -17.74 -3.06 -8.07
CA ILE A 564 -18.60 -2.69 -9.24
C ILE A 564 -17.79 -2.71 -10.55
N ALA A 565 -16.54 -2.26 -10.54
CA ALA A 565 -15.63 -2.37 -11.68
C ALA A 565 -15.24 -3.82 -12.04
N LYS A 566 -15.43 -4.78 -11.13
CA LYS A 566 -15.27 -6.23 -11.37
C LYS A 566 -16.60 -6.96 -11.59
N PHE A 567 -17.70 -6.43 -11.09
CA PHE A 567 -19.08 -6.86 -11.32
C PHE A 567 -19.57 -6.38 -12.69
N GLY A 568 -18.80 -5.49 -13.35
CA GLY A 568 -18.81 -5.26 -14.78
C GLY A 568 -18.55 -6.55 -15.54
N VAL A 569 -19.61 -7.32 -15.70
CA VAL A 569 -19.80 -8.30 -16.75
C VAL A 569 -19.66 -7.56 -18.08
N ARG A 570 -18.41 -7.53 -18.55
CA ARG A 570 -17.89 -7.37 -19.91
C ARG A 570 -16.42 -7.02 -19.75
N ASN A 571 -15.56 -7.97 -20.10
CA ASN A 571 -14.12 -7.75 -20.12
C ASN A 571 -13.81 -6.45 -20.88
N LEU A 572 -13.22 -5.45 -20.20
CA LEU A 572 -12.39 -4.40 -20.83
C LEU A 572 -11.08 -4.97 -21.42
N LYS A 573 -11.04 -6.29 -21.68
CA LYS A 573 -10.14 -6.96 -22.60
C LYS A 573 -10.96 -7.52 -23.77
N GLY A 574 -11.73 -6.65 -24.42
CA GLY A 574 -12.31 -6.88 -25.74
C GLY A 574 -11.30 -6.63 -26.87
N GLY A 575 -10.01 -6.92 -26.64
CA GLY A 575 -9.06 -7.07 -27.72
C GLY A 575 -9.13 -8.53 -28.16
N HIS A 576 -10.03 -8.85 -29.10
CA HIS A 576 -9.93 -10.11 -29.84
C HIS A 576 -8.65 -10.09 -30.66
N THR A 577 -7.55 -10.50 -30.04
CA THR A 577 -6.42 -11.07 -30.76
C THR A 577 -6.86 -12.44 -31.28
N ARG A 578 -7.51 -12.47 -32.44
CA ARG A 578 -7.54 -13.62 -33.36
C ARG A 578 -8.09 -13.17 -34.70
N ARG A 579 -7.32 -13.48 -35.74
CA ARG A 579 -7.51 -13.05 -37.14
C ARG A 579 -8.90 -13.48 -37.66
N PRO A 580 -9.56 -12.66 -38.51
CA PRO A 580 -10.90 -12.95 -39.07
C PRO A 580 -10.99 -14.21 -39.94
N GLU A 581 -9.86 -14.82 -40.28
CA GLU A 581 -9.77 -15.96 -41.19
C GLU A 581 -10.31 -17.26 -40.57
N VAL A 582 -10.64 -17.28 -39.27
CA VAL A 582 -11.04 -18.49 -38.51
C VAL A 582 -12.35 -18.34 -37.73
N ALA A 583 -13.02 -17.17 -37.77
CA ALA A 583 -14.12 -16.86 -36.84
C ALA A 583 -15.54 -17.11 -37.37
N GLY A 584 -15.80 -16.98 -38.68
CA GLY A 584 -17.16 -17.04 -39.22
C GLY A 584 -17.90 -18.36 -38.98
N ALA A 585 -17.20 -19.49 -39.05
CA ALA A 585 -17.79 -20.82 -38.84
C ALA A 585 -17.80 -21.31 -37.38
N LYS A 586 -17.04 -20.65 -36.47
CA LYS A 586 -16.87 -21.08 -35.07
C LYS A 586 -17.59 -20.21 -34.02
N MET A 587 -18.22 -19.10 -34.43
CA MET A 587 -18.86 -18.13 -33.52
C MET A 587 -20.27 -18.49 -33.04
N TYR A 588 -20.86 -19.56 -33.56
CA TYR A 588 -22.19 -20.02 -33.16
C TYR A 588 -22.15 -21.52 -32.91
N GLY A 589 -21.48 -21.94 -31.84
CA GLY A 589 -21.70 -23.29 -31.30
C GLY A 589 -23.18 -23.46 -30.94
N GLU A 590 -23.70 -24.70 -30.97
CA GLU A 590 -25.13 -24.98 -30.72
C GLU A 590 -25.67 -24.25 -29.47
N GLN A 591 -24.89 -24.18 -28.39
CA GLN A 591 -25.28 -23.49 -27.15
C GLN A 591 -25.37 -21.96 -27.25
N GLU A 592 -24.60 -21.32 -28.12
CA GLU A 592 -24.64 -19.86 -28.34
C GLU A 592 -25.80 -19.47 -29.27
N VAL A 593 -26.11 -20.35 -30.23
CA VAL A 593 -27.29 -20.24 -31.10
C VAL A 593 -28.58 -20.26 -30.28
N THR A 594 -28.72 -21.21 -29.35
CA THR A 594 -29.91 -21.29 -28.48
C THR A 594 -30.10 -20.02 -27.66
N LYS A 595 -29.03 -19.42 -27.15
CA LYS A 595 -29.09 -18.17 -26.38
C LYS A 595 -29.46 -16.96 -27.24
N TYR A 596 -28.92 -16.89 -28.45
CA TYR A 596 -29.23 -15.83 -29.39
C TYR A 596 -30.70 -15.89 -29.84
N ILE A 597 -31.20 -17.09 -30.15
CA ILE A 597 -32.60 -17.33 -30.52
C ILE A 597 -33.55 -17.01 -29.36
N ALA A 598 -33.21 -17.39 -28.13
CA ALA A 598 -34.07 -17.18 -26.97
C ALA A 598 -34.18 -15.71 -26.52
N ASN A 599 -33.44 -14.78 -27.13
CA ASN A 599 -33.42 -13.38 -26.71
C ASN A 599 -34.46 -12.54 -27.49
N GLU A 600 -35.68 -12.49 -26.95
CA GLU A 600 -36.82 -11.74 -27.53
C GLU A 600 -36.51 -10.26 -27.80
N ARG A 601 -35.61 -9.65 -27.03
CA ARG A 601 -35.22 -8.24 -27.23
C ARG A 601 -34.38 -8.05 -28.50
N ASN A 602 -33.45 -8.97 -28.78
CA ASN A 602 -32.65 -8.90 -30.00
C ASN A 602 -33.52 -9.08 -31.23
N THR A 603 -34.47 -10.01 -31.16
CA THR A 603 -35.50 -10.20 -32.17
C THR A 603 -36.29 -8.91 -32.40
N ALA A 604 -36.80 -8.26 -31.34
CA ALA A 604 -37.54 -7.00 -31.48
C ALA A 604 -36.71 -5.88 -32.15
N ILE A 605 -35.45 -5.71 -31.74
CA ILE A 605 -34.56 -4.69 -32.33
C ILE A 605 -34.27 -4.99 -33.80
N GLN A 606 -34.07 -6.25 -34.17
CA GLN A 606 -33.92 -6.66 -35.57
C GLN A 606 -35.17 -6.34 -36.37
N ARG A 607 -36.37 -6.66 -35.85
CA ARG A 607 -37.63 -6.33 -36.51
C ARG A 607 -37.73 -4.83 -36.80
N ASP A 608 -37.43 -3.97 -35.81
CA ASP A 608 -37.44 -2.51 -35.99
C ASP A 608 -36.46 -2.05 -37.09
N MET A 609 -35.24 -2.61 -37.11
CA MET A 609 -34.24 -2.29 -38.13
C MET A 609 -34.65 -2.76 -39.52
N THR A 610 -35.24 -3.96 -39.62
CA THR A 610 -35.78 -4.49 -40.87
C THR A 610 -36.91 -3.60 -41.39
N PHE A 611 -37.85 -3.19 -40.53
CA PHE A 611 -38.92 -2.28 -40.94
C PHE A 611 -38.37 -0.94 -41.45
N TYR A 612 -37.38 -0.37 -40.76
CA TYR A 612 -36.75 0.87 -41.19
C TYR A 612 -36.02 0.71 -42.54
N ALA A 613 -35.28 -0.38 -42.72
CA ALA A 613 -34.60 -0.69 -43.97
C ALA A 613 -35.59 -0.88 -45.14
N LEU A 614 -36.73 -1.55 -44.91
CA LEU A 614 -37.79 -1.69 -45.91
C LEU A 614 -38.44 -0.34 -46.25
N ASN A 615 -38.59 0.55 -45.27
CA ASN A 615 -39.08 1.91 -45.51
C ASN A 615 -38.08 2.71 -46.36
N LEU A 616 -36.77 2.61 -46.08
CA LEU A 616 -35.73 3.24 -46.90
C LEU A 616 -35.73 2.75 -48.36
N LEU A 617 -36.00 1.46 -48.57
CA LEU A 617 -36.13 0.87 -49.91
C LEU A 617 -37.38 1.38 -50.67
N ASN A 618 -38.32 2.07 -49.99
CA ASN A 618 -39.62 2.46 -50.50
C ASN A 618 -40.40 1.27 -51.11
N VAL A 619 -40.41 0.15 -50.37
CA VAL A 619 -41.14 -1.05 -50.79
C VAL A 619 -42.65 -0.75 -50.76
N PRO A 620 -43.39 -0.94 -51.87
CA PRO A 620 -44.82 -0.67 -51.92
C PRO A 620 -45.59 -1.47 -50.87
N SER A 621 -46.45 -0.82 -50.09
CA SER A 621 -47.15 -1.46 -48.96
C SER A 621 -48.33 -2.35 -49.40
N SER A 622 -48.72 -2.31 -50.67
CA SER A 622 -49.90 -2.99 -51.19
C SER A 622 -49.91 -3.03 -52.72
N GLY A 623 -49.61 -4.18 -53.31
CA GLY A 623 -49.80 -4.43 -54.74
C GLY A 623 -49.64 -5.92 -55.07
N ASN A 624 -50.40 -6.42 -56.05
CA ASN A 624 -50.36 -7.81 -56.55
C ASN A 624 -49.00 -8.27 -57.14
N ARG A 625 -47.91 -7.51 -56.92
CA ARG A 625 -46.58 -7.77 -57.47
C ARG A 625 -45.66 -8.31 -56.39
N LYS A 626 -45.28 -9.59 -56.51
CA LYS A 626 -44.26 -10.23 -55.68
C LYS A 626 -42.88 -9.85 -56.22
N ASP A 627 -42.17 -8.98 -55.51
CA ASP A 627 -40.77 -8.65 -55.81
C ASP A 627 -39.83 -9.67 -55.14
N PHE A 628 -38.64 -9.87 -55.72
CA PHE A 628 -37.63 -10.83 -55.25
C PHE A 628 -36.56 -10.13 -54.40
N PHE A 629 -36.35 -10.62 -53.18
CA PHE A 629 -35.44 -10.09 -52.17
C PHE A 629 -34.30 -11.05 -51.85
N LEU A 630 -33.16 -10.47 -51.45
CA LEU A 630 -32.06 -11.19 -50.84
C LEU A 630 -31.82 -10.68 -49.43
N ASP A 631 -31.88 -11.55 -48.43
CA ASP A 631 -31.55 -11.27 -47.04
C ASP A 631 -30.13 -11.77 -46.73
N ILE A 632 -29.17 -10.85 -46.75
CA ILE A 632 -27.73 -11.11 -46.64
C ILE A 632 -27.34 -11.16 -45.17
N GLY A 633 -26.93 -12.34 -44.70
CA GLY A 633 -26.70 -12.69 -43.30
C GLY A 633 -28.02 -12.77 -42.53
N CYS A 634 -28.94 -13.59 -43.04
CA CYS A 634 -30.31 -13.70 -42.56
C CYS A 634 -30.43 -14.27 -41.14
N GLY A 635 -29.37 -14.88 -40.59
CA GLY A 635 -29.34 -15.48 -39.27
C GLY A 635 -30.51 -16.44 -39.04
N ASN A 636 -31.30 -16.17 -38.00
CA ASN A 636 -32.48 -16.96 -37.62
C ASN A 636 -33.75 -16.63 -38.44
N GLY A 637 -33.65 -15.81 -39.49
CA GLY A 637 -34.73 -15.57 -40.45
C GLY A 637 -35.71 -14.43 -40.10
N VAL A 638 -35.40 -13.57 -39.12
CA VAL A 638 -36.31 -12.49 -38.69
C VAL A 638 -36.61 -11.50 -39.82
N SER A 639 -35.58 -11.06 -40.56
CA SER A 639 -35.74 -10.14 -41.69
C SER A 639 -36.54 -10.80 -42.82
N SER A 640 -36.19 -12.04 -43.16
CA SER A 640 -36.88 -12.86 -44.15
C SER A 640 -38.39 -13.02 -43.84
N GLN A 641 -38.75 -13.33 -42.59
CA GLN A 641 -40.15 -13.43 -42.15
C GLN A 641 -40.95 -12.14 -42.37
N ILE A 642 -40.34 -10.98 -42.09
CA ILE A 642 -41.01 -9.70 -42.29
C ILE A 642 -41.25 -9.44 -43.78
N ILE A 643 -40.27 -9.74 -44.63
CA ILE A 643 -40.38 -9.57 -46.08
C ILE A 643 -41.49 -10.48 -46.65
N GLU A 644 -41.51 -11.74 -46.22
CA GLU A 644 -42.56 -12.71 -46.57
C GLU A 644 -43.94 -12.23 -46.11
N SER A 645 -44.06 -11.70 -44.88
CA SER A 645 -45.33 -11.17 -44.35
C SER A 645 -45.88 -9.98 -45.15
N LYS A 646 -45.03 -9.30 -45.94
CA LYS A 646 -45.44 -8.24 -46.89
C LYS A 646 -45.77 -8.76 -48.29
N GLY A 647 -45.77 -10.07 -48.50
CA GLY A 647 -46.15 -10.73 -49.76
C GLY A 647 -45.01 -10.83 -50.79
N HIS A 648 -43.76 -10.63 -50.38
CA HIS A 648 -42.59 -10.75 -51.26
C HIS A 648 -41.89 -12.09 -51.10
N MET A 649 -41.10 -12.45 -52.10
CA MET A 649 -40.29 -13.67 -52.09
C MET A 649 -38.87 -13.31 -51.65
N VAL A 650 -38.28 -14.10 -50.75
CA VAL A 650 -36.94 -13.81 -50.21
C VAL A 650 -36.08 -15.08 -50.18
N ILE A 651 -34.82 -14.93 -50.63
CA ILE A 651 -33.76 -15.89 -50.35
C ILE A 651 -32.94 -15.37 -49.17
N GLY A 652 -32.82 -16.16 -48.11
CA GLY A 652 -31.93 -15.88 -46.98
C GLY A 652 -30.59 -16.55 -47.16
N VAL A 653 -29.49 -15.82 -47.00
CA VAL A 653 -28.15 -16.40 -46.98
C VAL A 653 -27.43 -16.14 -45.66
N ASP A 654 -26.76 -17.15 -45.11
CA ASP A 654 -25.93 -17.01 -43.90
C ASP A 654 -24.78 -18.03 -43.94
N ILE A 655 -23.68 -17.75 -43.24
CA ILE A 655 -22.56 -18.69 -43.11
C ILE A 655 -22.88 -19.82 -42.11
N SER A 656 -23.78 -19.55 -41.17
CA SER A 656 -24.09 -20.42 -40.03
C SER A 656 -25.20 -21.42 -40.35
N GLN A 657 -24.81 -22.69 -40.52
CA GLN A 657 -25.76 -23.77 -40.78
C GLN A 657 -26.82 -23.95 -39.68
N SER A 658 -26.43 -23.71 -38.42
CA SER A 658 -27.33 -23.86 -37.26
C SER A 658 -28.40 -22.76 -37.19
N LEU A 659 -28.05 -21.53 -37.56
CA LEU A 659 -29.02 -20.43 -37.66
C LEU A 659 -29.98 -20.64 -38.84
N LEU A 660 -29.47 -21.10 -39.98
CA LEU A 660 -30.29 -21.43 -41.15
C LEU A 660 -31.26 -22.59 -40.86
N ALA A 661 -30.85 -23.61 -40.10
CA ALA A 661 -31.74 -24.69 -39.70
C ALA A 661 -32.94 -24.18 -38.88
N HIS A 662 -32.73 -23.18 -38.02
CA HIS A 662 -33.81 -22.54 -37.27
C HIS A 662 -34.65 -21.58 -38.13
N ALA A 663 -34.03 -20.87 -39.07
CA ALA A 663 -34.76 -20.02 -40.02
C ALA A 663 -35.74 -20.86 -40.86
N LYS A 664 -35.28 -22.03 -41.34
CA LYS A 664 -36.08 -23.03 -42.05
C LYS A 664 -37.23 -23.59 -41.22
N SER A 665 -37.06 -23.77 -39.90
CA SER A 665 -38.16 -24.26 -39.05
C SER A 665 -39.26 -23.23 -38.83
N ASN A 666 -38.99 -21.95 -39.05
CA ASN A 666 -39.90 -20.85 -38.71
C ASN A 666 -40.54 -20.16 -39.93
N THR A 667 -40.32 -20.68 -41.15
CA THR A 667 -40.87 -20.11 -42.39
C THR A 667 -41.21 -21.24 -43.37
N ILE A 668 -42.24 -21.04 -44.20
CA ILE A 668 -42.78 -22.10 -45.07
C ILE A 668 -42.40 -21.86 -46.55
N LEU A 669 -42.24 -20.61 -46.99
CA LEU A 669 -42.06 -20.26 -48.42
C LEU A 669 -40.66 -19.78 -48.81
N ASN A 670 -39.69 -19.69 -47.88
CA ASN A 670 -38.39 -19.07 -48.14
C ASN A 670 -37.26 -20.09 -48.32
N ASP A 671 -36.38 -19.83 -49.28
CA ASP A 671 -35.16 -20.60 -49.49
C ASP A 671 -34.01 -20.05 -48.64
N PHE A 672 -33.35 -20.92 -47.88
CA PHE A 672 -32.20 -20.58 -47.04
C PHE A 672 -30.95 -21.32 -47.49
N VAL A 673 -29.92 -20.56 -47.87
CA VAL A 673 -28.69 -21.06 -48.48
C VAL A 673 -27.51 -20.76 -47.57
N GLN A 674 -26.69 -21.79 -47.30
CA GLN A 674 -25.42 -21.60 -46.61
C GLN A 674 -24.41 -20.96 -47.57
N LEU A 675 -23.97 -19.74 -47.27
CA LEU A 675 -23.07 -19.00 -48.13
C LEU A 675 -22.19 -18.04 -47.31
N ASP A 676 -20.88 -18.05 -47.60
CA ASP A 676 -19.97 -17.01 -47.15
C ASP A 676 -19.98 -15.83 -48.13
N VAL A 677 -20.76 -14.81 -47.78
CA VAL A 677 -20.96 -13.61 -48.59
C VAL A 677 -19.69 -12.79 -48.81
N SER A 678 -18.63 -13.00 -48.00
CA SER A 678 -17.33 -12.34 -48.19
C SER A 678 -16.58 -12.84 -49.44
N THR A 679 -16.96 -14.03 -49.93
CA THR A 679 -16.43 -14.62 -51.16
C THR A 679 -17.24 -14.26 -52.40
N GLY A 680 -18.36 -13.55 -52.23
CA GLY A 680 -19.28 -13.16 -53.29
C GLY A 680 -20.57 -13.97 -53.30
N ILE A 681 -21.56 -13.48 -54.05
CA ILE A 681 -22.91 -14.06 -54.14
C ILE A 681 -23.19 -14.52 -55.58
N ASN A 682 -23.31 -15.84 -55.76
CA ASN A 682 -23.35 -16.47 -57.08
C ASN A 682 -24.78 -16.82 -57.53
N PHE A 683 -25.68 -15.82 -57.54
CA PHE A 683 -27.00 -15.98 -58.16
C PHE A 683 -26.98 -15.55 -59.63
N ARG A 684 -28.05 -15.90 -60.36
CA ARG A 684 -28.22 -15.46 -61.74
C ARG A 684 -28.26 -13.92 -61.80
N PRO A 685 -27.61 -13.28 -62.79
CA PRO A 685 -27.65 -11.83 -62.95
C PRO A 685 -29.07 -11.31 -63.14
N GLU A 686 -29.31 -10.09 -62.62
CA GLU A 686 -30.55 -9.31 -62.79
C GLU A 686 -31.85 -10.04 -62.39
N ILE A 687 -31.84 -10.78 -61.27
CA ILE A 687 -33.05 -11.46 -60.75
C ILE A 687 -33.59 -10.84 -59.45
N LEU A 688 -32.78 -10.05 -58.75
CA LEU A 688 -33.14 -9.48 -57.45
C LEU A 688 -33.51 -8.01 -57.60
N LYS A 689 -34.67 -7.63 -57.10
CA LYS A 689 -35.05 -6.21 -57.07
C LYS A 689 -34.47 -5.50 -55.86
N TYR A 690 -34.41 -6.21 -54.73
CA TYR A 690 -33.99 -5.66 -53.45
C TYR A 690 -33.01 -6.57 -52.72
N ALA A 691 -32.06 -5.98 -52.00
CA ALA A 691 -31.26 -6.69 -51.01
C ALA A 691 -31.30 -5.96 -49.66
N ILE A 692 -31.38 -6.73 -48.58
CA ILE A 692 -31.29 -6.22 -47.22
C ILE A 692 -30.17 -6.94 -46.49
N SER A 693 -29.48 -6.24 -45.60
CA SER A 693 -28.54 -6.84 -44.68
C SER A 693 -28.63 -6.13 -43.35
N VAL A 694 -28.88 -6.87 -42.27
CA VAL A 694 -29.04 -6.29 -40.94
C VAL A 694 -27.98 -6.83 -40.00
N SER A 695 -27.06 -5.97 -39.58
CA SER A 695 -26.00 -6.29 -38.62
C SER A 695 -25.00 -7.34 -39.11
N VAL A 696 -24.54 -7.24 -40.36
CA VAL A 696 -23.65 -8.26 -40.97
C VAL A 696 -22.30 -7.70 -41.42
N LEU A 697 -22.23 -6.52 -42.03
CA LEU A 697 -20.97 -6.03 -42.63
C LEU A 697 -19.82 -5.93 -41.62
N GLN A 698 -20.12 -5.58 -40.35
CA GLN A 698 -19.10 -5.36 -39.32
C GLN A 698 -18.23 -6.58 -39.03
N TRP A 699 -18.65 -7.78 -39.43
CA TRP A 699 -17.92 -9.02 -39.22
C TRP A 699 -16.73 -9.21 -40.18
N PHE A 700 -16.74 -8.57 -41.35
CA PHE A 700 -15.73 -8.83 -42.40
C PHE A 700 -15.30 -7.58 -43.19
N ILE A 701 -15.29 -6.40 -42.56
CA ILE A 701 -14.78 -5.15 -43.17
C ILE A 701 -13.27 -5.29 -43.50
N LYS A 702 -13.00 -5.66 -44.74
CA LYS A 702 -11.70 -5.62 -45.43
C LYS A 702 -11.96 -5.33 -46.91
N GLU A 703 -11.05 -4.61 -47.56
CA GLU A 703 -11.26 -4.11 -48.92
C GLU A 703 -11.66 -5.23 -49.89
N HIS A 704 -10.91 -6.33 -49.95
CA HIS A 704 -11.17 -7.41 -50.91
C HIS A 704 -12.52 -8.12 -50.68
N TYR A 705 -12.94 -8.32 -49.42
CA TYR A 705 -14.24 -8.93 -49.12
C TYR A 705 -15.41 -8.01 -49.47
N LEU A 706 -15.29 -6.71 -49.18
CA LEU A 706 -16.30 -5.72 -49.53
C LEU A 706 -16.41 -5.55 -51.05
N LEU A 707 -15.28 -5.52 -51.76
CA LEU A 707 -15.26 -5.46 -53.22
C LEU A 707 -15.93 -6.70 -53.84
N ASN A 708 -15.66 -7.89 -53.34
CA ASN A 708 -16.32 -9.12 -53.82
C ASN A 708 -17.83 -9.09 -53.57
N LEU A 709 -18.25 -8.71 -52.37
CA LEU A 709 -19.66 -8.59 -52.01
C LEU A 709 -20.37 -7.58 -52.92
N PHE A 710 -19.88 -6.33 -53.00
CA PHE A 710 -20.56 -5.28 -53.77
C PHE A 710 -20.53 -5.55 -55.27
N ARG A 711 -19.42 -6.09 -55.81
CA ARG A 711 -19.33 -6.48 -57.23
C ARG A 711 -20.36 -7.54 -57.60
N THR A 712 -20.44 -8.62 -56.81
CA THR A 712 -21.37 -9.71 -57.09
C THR A 712 -22.82 -9.29 -56.83
N LEU A 713 -23.07 -8.48 -55.80
CA LEU A 713 -24.39 -7.91 -55.52
C LEU A 713 -24.90 -7.01 -56.66
N GLN A 714 -24.02 -6.19 -57.25
CA GLN A 714 -24.37 -5.34 -58.39
C GLN A 714 -24.80 -6.18 -59.60
N PHE A 715 -24.14 -7.32 -59.81
CA PHE A 715 -24.42 -8.23 -60.92
C PHE A 715 -25.80 -8.90 -60.79
N ILE A 716 -26.17 -9.32 -59.58
CA ILE A 716 -27.44 -10.03 -59.31
C ILE A 716 -28.66 -9.10 -59.21
N LEU A 717 -28.46 -7.82 -58.88
CA LEU A 717 -29.55 -6.84 -58.81
C LEU A 717 -30.05 -6.45 -60.21
N GLU A 718 -31.36 -6.34 -60.39
CA GLU A 718 -32.02 -5.82 -61.59
C GLU A 718 -31.61 -4.36 -61.87
N LYS A 719 -31.90 -3.86 -63.07
CA LYS A 719 -31.74 -2.43 -63.38
C LYS A 719 -32.57 -1.59 -62.39
N ASN A 720 -31.91 -0.61 -61.76
CA ASN A 720 -32.45 0.19 -60.64
C ASN A 720 -32.74 -0.59 -59.35
N GLY A 721 -32.18 -1.80 -59.20
CA GLY A 721 -32.23 -2.57 -57.97
C GLY A 721 -31.56 -1.82 -56.82
N LYS A 722 -32.08 -2.02 -55.61
CA LYS A 722 -31.68 -1.27 -54.41
C LYS A 722 -31.23 -2.19 -53.30
N ALA A 723 -30.27 -1.74 -52.50
CA ALA A 723 -29.82 -2.47 -51.33
C ALA A 723 -29.77 -1.55 -50.10
N VAL A 724 -30.08 -2.10 -48.92
CA VAL A 724 -29.87 -1.41 -47.64
C VAL A 724 -29.06 -2.30 -46.72
N PHE A 725 -27.96 -1.75 -46.22
CA PHE A 725 -27.07 -2.38 -45.24
C PHE A 725 -27.13 -1.63 -43.92
N GLN A 726 -27.68 -2.25 -42.89
CA GLN A 726 -27.53 -1.79 -41.51
C GLN A 726 -26.27 -2.43 -40.93
N PHE A 727 -25.36 -1.62 -40.38
CA PHE A 727 -24.11 -2.12 -39.79
C PHE A 727 -23.53 -1.18 -38.73
N TYR A 728 -22.56 -1.70 -37.99
CA TYR A 728 -21.89 -0.98 -36.90
C TYR A 728 -20.37 -0.89 -37.20
N PRO A 729 -19.88 0.19 -37.84
CA PRO A 729 -18.45 0.37 -38.05
C PRO A 729 -17.72 0.47 -36.71
N ARG A 730 -16.57 -0.20 -36.56
CA ARG A 730 -15.82 -0.21 -35.28
C ARG A 730 -15.05 1.10 -35.09
N VAL A 731 -14.60 1.68 -36.20
CA VAL A 731 -13.82 2.91 -36.29
C VAL A 731 -14.22 3.67 -37.56
N VAL A 732 -13.91 4.97 -37.62
CA VAL A 732 -14.25 5.81 -38.78
C VAL A 732 -13.64 5.26 -40.08
N THR A 733 -12.43 4.70 -40.02
CA THR A 733 -11.77 4.09 -41.18
C THR A 733 -12.52 2.87 -41.73
N ASP A 734 -13.26 2.13 -40.89
CA ASP A 734 -14.10 1.01 -41.36
C ASP A 734 -15.29 1.55 -42.17
N LEU A 735 -15.87 2.67 -41.73
CA LEU A 735 -16.97 3.35 -42.45
C LEU A 735 -16.47 3.89 -43.79
N ASP A 736 -15.35 4.62 -43.79
CA ASP A 736 -14.76 5.19 -45.01
C ASP A 736 -14.42 4.10 -46.03
N LEU A 737 -13.87 2.97 -45.57
CA LEU A 737 -13.57 1.83 -46.44
C LEU A 737 -14.84 1.19 -47.01
N THR A 738 -15.88 1.00 -46.20
CA THR A 738 -17.17 0.46 -46.68
C THR A 738 -17.80 1.37 -47.73
N LEU A 739 -17.82 2.69 -47.50
CA LEU A 739 -18.35 3.66 -48.45
C LEU A 739 -17.52 3.66 -49.74
N SER A 740 -16.19 3.75 -49.64
CA SER A 740 -15.28 3.75 -50.79
C SER A 740 -15.41 2.49 -51.66
N CYS A 741 -15.63 1.33 -51.06
CA CYS A 741 -15.86 0.08 -51.80
C CYS A 741 -17.25 0.05 -52.46
N ALA A 742 -18.29 0.54 -51.77
CA ALA A 742 -19.66 0.54 -52.29
C ALA A 742 -19.83 1.51 -53.48
N GLU A 743 -19.25 2.71 -53.39
CA GLU A 743 -19.31 3.76 -54.42
C GLU A 743 -18.74 3.33 -55.78
N LYS A 744 -17.86 2.31 -55.80
CA LYS A 744 -17.35 1.73 -57.05
C LYS A 744 -18.45 1.03 -57.88
N PHE A 745 -19.53 0.56 -57.24
CA PHE A 745 -20.57 -0.28 -57.87
C PHE A 745 -21.99 0.28 -57.71
N PHE A 746 -22.21 1.21 -56.78
CA PHE A 746 -23.52 1.73 -56.44
C PHE A 746 -23.49 3.24 -56.23
N ASP A 747 -24.61 3.89 -56.55
CA ASP A 747 -24.89 5.25 -56.10
C ASP A 747 -25.65 5.15 -54.77
N GLY A 748 -25.33 5.97 -53.77
CA GLY A 748 -25.91 5.77 -52.45
C GLY A 748 -25.66 6.89 -51.46
N PHE A 749 -26.25 6.74 -50.27
CA PHE A 749 -26.07 7.65 -49.15
C PHE A 749 -26.19 6.91 -47.82
N LEU A 750 -25.57 7.48 -46.80
CA LEU A 750 -25.64 6.98 -45.43
C LEU A 750 -26.77 7.68 -44.68
N VAL A 751 -27.65 6.91 -44.06
CA VAL A 751 -28.75 7.39 -43.21
C VAL A 751 -28.47 7.02 -41.76
N SER A 752 -28.59 8.00 -40.87
CA SER A 752 -28.57 7.79 -39.43
C SER A 752 -29.98 7.87 -38.87
N ASP A 753 -30.44 6.79 -38.24
CA ASP A 753 -31.68 6.81 -37.45
C ASP A 753 -31.35 7.11 -35.98
N PHE A 754 -32.12 8.01 -35.36
CA PHE A 754 -32.00 8.44 -33.96
C PHE A 754 -33.22 7.98 -33.16
N PRO A 755 -33.26 6.73 -32.69
CA PRO A 755 -34.42 6.23 -31.95
C PRO A 755 -34.41 6.77 -30.51
N SER A 756 -34.73 8.04 -30.29
CA SER A 756 -34.76 8.75 -28.99
C SER A 756 -33.41 8.94 -28.29
N ALA A 757 -33.33 9.94 -27.40
CA ALA A 757 -32.10 10.44 -26.76
C ALA A 757 -31.28 9.41 -25.96
N ASN A 758 -31.74 8.16 -25.77
CA ASN A 758 -31.03 7.12 -25.04
C ASN A 758 -30.81 5.82 -25.84
N ARG A 759 -31.22 5.77 -27.13
CA ARG A 759 -30.93 4.61 -27.97
C ARG A 759 -30.10 5.08 -29.14
N GLY A 760 -28.90 4.55 -29.27
CA GLY A 760 -28.00 5.20 -30.19
C GLY A 760 -28.19 4.95 -31.68
N VAL A 761 -27.36 5.65 -32.45
CA VAL A 761 -27.40 5.84 -33.88
C VAL A 761 -27.26 4.51 -34.56
N LYS A 762 -28.28 4.18 -35.33
CA LYS A 762 -28.26 3.06 -36.26
C LYS A 762 -27.91 3.63 -37.63
N LEU A 763 -26.83 3.13 -38.22
CA LEU A 763 -26.39 3.52 -39.54
C LEU A 763 -26.95 2.55 -40.58
N PHE A 764 -27.52 3.11 -41.64
CA PHE A 764 -28.05 2.41 -42.80
C PHE A 764 -27.40 2.96 -44.05
N LEU A 765 -26.66 2.12 -44.77
CA LEU A 765 -26.13 2.45 -46.08
C LEU A 765 -27.16 2.07 -47.14
N TYR A 766 -27.74 3.08 -47.78
CA TYR A 766 -28.66 2.93 -48.90
C TYR A 766 -27.90 2.97 -50.21
N LEU A 767 -28.13 1.96 -51.06
CA LEU A 767 -27.45 1.78 -52.34
C LEU A 767 -28.48 1.57 -53.46
N THR A 768 -28.21 2.14 -54.63
CA THR A 768 -28.93 1.92 -55.88
C THR A 768 -27.92 1.50 -56.95
N LYS A 769 -28.23 0.44 -57.69
CA LYS A 769 -27.33 -0.09 -58.73
C LYS A 769 -26.98 1.04 -59.72
N ASN A 770 -25.70 1.38 -59.81
CA ASN A 770 -25.26 2.41 -60.74
C ASN A 770 -25.37 1.89 -62.19
N SER A 771 -25.55 2.80 -63.14
CA SER A 771 -25.57 2.46 -64.58
C SER A 771 -24.16 2.38 -65.18
N LYS A 772 -23.11 2.61 -64.36
CA LYS A 772 -21.71 2.76 -64.79
C LYS A 772 -20.89 1.47 -64.73
N GLY A 773 -21.43 0.36 -64.22
CA GLY A 773 -20.75 -0.93 -64.15
C GLY A 773 -21.28 -1.96 -65.14
N ARG A 774 -20.82 -1.92 -66.39
CA ARG A 774 -20.64 -3.14 -67.18
C ARG A 774 -19.13 -3.36 -67.36
N PRO A 775 -18.59 -4.53 -67.02
CA PRO A 775 -17.83 -5.30 -67.99
C PRO A 775 -18.76 -5.73 -69.12
#